data_AF-A0A5J5AVJ7-F1
#
_entry.id   AF-A0A5J5AVJ7-F1
#
_cell.length_a   1.000
_cell.length_b   1.000
_cell.length_c   1.000
_cell.angle_alpha   90.00
_cell.angle_beta   90.00
_cell.angle_gamma   90.00
#
_symmetry.space_group_name_H-M   'P 1'
#
loop_
_entity.id
_entity.type
_entity.pdbx_description
1 polymer ?
#
loop_
_entity_poly.entity_id
_entity_poly.type
_entity_poly.pdbx_seq_one_letter_code
_entity_poly.pdbx_strand_id
1 'polypeptide(L)'
;MFFIKVCASWIHPKKLLVYSSKYSHEFEESRGFEWKYEVEPEHDWSILMANKNAGLQRLTGIYKNILKNAGVTLIEGRGKIVDPHTVDVDGKLYSARHILISVGGCPFIPGIEYAIDSDATLDLPSKPKKIAIVGVAYIAVEFAGIFNGLKSEVHVFIRQKKVLRGFDEEIRDFVGEQMFLRGIEFHTEESPQAILKSTDGSLSLKTNRGTVEGFSHVMFATGRKPNTKNLGLEMVGVKMTKNGAIEVDEYSRTSVPSIWAVGDVTDRLNLTPVALMEGGALAKTLFGNEPTKPDYRAVASAVFSRPPIGQVGVTEEQAIKEYGDVDIFTANFRPLKATLSGLPDPIFMKLIVCAKTNKVLGLHMWGEDSPEIVQGFAVAVKAGLAKADFDATVGIHPITAEELVTMRTPMQKVRNSSPAEVSEIGGTLLLEYLEETRLSLQNNDGDGSQQSIDSSQQFRTNPLPMLHPQQKNEQQMISFAPHHHHGFGYPPFFAGDLASLQLQQQQILQYWSDALNLSPRGRMMMMNRLAQDGRNLLRPLMPSVSPTKLYGGVRQRHWGKWVAEIRLPRNRTRLWLGTFDTAEDAAMAYDREAFKLRGENARLNFPELFLNKDGTASTAHSSSSPSLPNPHEKLISSRPSKQVQQAPEEGLNVQASNMELPPPEKTLSKFFAFVFFLNFSKNLIILGDILTHKNKK
;
A
#
# COMPACT_ATOMS: atom_id res chain seq x y z
N MET A 1 10.93 -8.91 22.21
CA MET A 1 10.20 -8.94 20.92
C MET A 1 11.24 -8.80 19.82
N PHE A 2 11.34 -9.77 18.90
CA PHE A 2 12.44 -9.89 17.93
C PHE A 2 12.25 -9.05 16.67
N PHE A 3 13.38 -8.77 16.04
CA PHE A 3 13.64 -7.77 15.02
C PHE A 3 13.10 -8.13 13.62
N ILE A 4 12.67 -7.10 12.88
CA ILE A 4 12.16 -7.11 11.50
C ILE A 4 13.29 -7.48 10.55
N LYS A 5 13.48 -8.78 10.25
CA LYS A 5 14.62 -9.25 9.44
C LYS A 5 14.31 -9.67 8.00
N VAL A 6 13.04 -9.72 7.59
CA VAL A 6 12.68 -10.13 6.21
C VAL A 6 12.14 -8.95 5.41
N CYS A 7 11.15 -8.21 5.91
CA CYS A 7 10.55 -7.13 5.11
C CYS A 7 11.47 -5.92 4.87
N ALA A 8 12.06 -5.34 5.93
CA ALA A 8 12.86 -4.13 5.82
C ALA A 8 14.16 -4.35 5.03
N SER A 9 14.81 -5.49 5.25
CA SER A 9 16.10 -5.87 4.66
C SER A 9 16.00 -6.53 3.29
N TRP A 10 14.81 -6.99 2.87
CA TRP A 10 14.66 -7.63 1.56
C TRP A 10 13.69 -6.90 0.64
N ILE A 11 12.44 -6.67 1.06
CA ILE A 11 11.38 -6.11 0.20
C ILE A 11 11.71 -4.67 -0.22
N HIS A 12 12.18 -3.84 0.73
CA HIS A 12 12.50 -2.44 0.44
C HIS A 12 13.69 -2.32 -0.52
N PRO A 13 14.85 -2.95 -0.27
CA PRO A 13 15.96 -3.00 -1.23
C PRO A 13 15.55 -3.51 -2.61
N LYS A 14 14.80 -4.62 -2.67
CA LYS A 14 14.29 -5.16 -3.94
C LYS A 14 13.44 -4.13 -4.69
N LYS A 15 12.53 -3.43 -4.01
CA LYS A 15 11.69 -2.40 -4.66
C LYS A 15 12.51 -1.20 -5.14
N LEU A 16 13.59 -0.82 -4.45
CA LEU A 16 14.54 0.20 -4.93
C LEU A 16 15.27 -0.25 -6.20
N LEU A 17 15.70 -1.53 -6.26
CA LEU A 17 16.29 -2.08 -7.48
C LEU A 17 15.29 -2.14 -8.64
N VAL A 18 14.02 -2.49 -8.34
CA VAL A 18 12.93 -2.34 -9.30
C VAL A 18 12.90 -0.90 -9.78
N TYR A 19 12.74 0.12 -8.93
CA TYR A 19 12.69 1.51 -9.41
C TYR A 19 13.89 1.89 -10.28
N SER A 20 15.11 1.50 -9.89
CA SER A 20 16.31 1.75 -10.71
C SER A 20 16.19 1.15 -12.11
N SER A 21 15.69 -0.08 -12.23
CA SER A 21 15.49 -0.74 -13.52
C SER A 21 14.40 -0.11 -14.39
N LYS A 22 13.58 0.82 -13.86
CA LYS A 22 12.57 1.56 -14.64
C LYS A 22 13.21 2.60 -15.56
N TYR A 23 14.25 3.27 -15.07
CA TYR A 23 14.75 4.47 -15.71
C TYR A 23 15.29 4.22 -17.12
N SER A 24 15.87 3.05 -17.39
CA SER A 24 16.31 2.70 -18.73
C SER A 24 15.18 2.74 -19.76
N HIS A 25 13.99 2.25 -19.40
CA HIS A 25 12.80 2.31 -20.25
C HIS A 25 12.25 3.74 -20.32
N GLU A 26 12.19 4.47 -19.20
CA GLU A 26 11.70 5.85 -19.20
C GLU A 26 12.55 6.79 -20.06
N PHE A 27 13.87 6.59 -20.11
CA PHE A 27 14.74 7.34 -21.01
C PHE A 27 14.48 7.01 -22.48
N GLU A 28 14.27 5.73 -22.82
CA GLU A 28 13.89 5.32 -24.18
C GLU A 28 12.53 5.92 -24.58
N GLU A 29 11.54 5.81 -23.69
CA GLU A 29 10.18 6.35 -23.87
C GLU A 29 10.16 7.85 -24.08
N SER A 30 11.02 8.58 -23.36
CA SER A 30 11.06 10.04 -23.41
C SER A 30 11.36 10.58 -24.81
N ARG A 31 12.05 9.79 -25.66
CA ARG A 31 12.37 10.18 -27.04
C ARG A 31 11.13 10.35 -27.90
N GLY A 32 10.09 9.54 -27.67
CA GLY A 32 8.79 9.70 -28.35
C GLY A 32 8.04 10.97 -27.94
N PHE A 33 8.47 11.63 -26.86
CA PHE A 33 8.04 12.96 -26.44
C PHE A 33 9.08 14.05 -26.75
N GLU A 34 9.96 13.81 -27.72
CA GLU A 34 10.98 14.74 -28.22
C GLU A 34 12.06 15.16 -27.20
N TRP A 35 12.26 14.37 -26.14
CA TRP A 35 13.42 14.55 -25.28
C TRP A 35 14.69 14.08 -25.99
N LYS A 36 15.72 14.94 -25.97
CA LYS A 36 17.02 14.71 -26.61
C LYS A 36 18.12 14.78 -25.57
N TYR A 37 19.10 13.90 -25.71
CA TYR A 37 20.27 13.81 -24.83
C TYR A 37 21.53 13.95 -25.69
N GLU A 38 22.51 14.71 -25.20
CA GLU A 38 23.82 14.78 -25.84
C GLU A 38 24.65 13.50 -25.58
N VAL A 39 24.42 12.89 -24.42
CA VAL A 39 25.06 11.66 -23.95
C VAL A 39 24.00 10.73 -23.38
N GLU A 40 24.09 9.45 -23.70
CA GLU A 40 23.17 8.45 -23.16
C GLU A 40 23.31 8.32 -21.64
N PRO A 41 22.19 8.21 -20.89
CA PRO A 41 22.25 7.99 -19.45
C PRO A 41 22.98 6.70 -19.08
N GLU A 42 23.99 6.81 -18.21
CA GLU A 42 24.75 5.67 -17.69
C GLU A 42 24.28 5.27 -16.28
N HIS A 43 24.33 3.97 -15.99
CA HIS A 43 23.94 3.42 -14.70
C HIS A 43 25.16 2.94 -13.89
N ASP A 44 25.39 3.54 -12.72
CA ASP A 44 26.40 3.11 -11.76
C ASP A 44 25.81 2.18 -10.68
N TRP A 45 26.18 0.90 -10.74
CA TRP A 45 25.76 -0.11 -9.78
C TRP A 45 26.30 0.14 -8.37
N SER A 46 27.55 0.56 -8.24
CA SER A 46 28.19 0.78 -6.95
C SER A 46 27.50 1.90 -6.17
N ILE A 47 27.16 2.99 -6.87
CA ILE A 47 26.42 4.12 -6.29
C ILE A 47 24.99 3.69 -5.90
N LEU A 48 24.29 2.94 -6.76
CA LEU A 48 22.96 2.40 -6.43
C LEU A 48 22.99 1.56 -5.15
N MET A 49 23.97 0.66 -5.04
CA MET A 49 24.11 -0.24 -3.90
C MET A 49 24.46 0.51 -2.62
N ALA A 50 25.33 1.53 -2.70
CA ALA A 50 25.63 2.41 -1.57
C ALA A 50 24.37 3.16 -1.09
N ASN A 51 23.59 3.74 -2.01
CA ASN A 51 22.35 4.46 -1.69
C ASN A 51 21.28 3.53 -1.08
N LYS A 52 21.10 2.34 -1.65
CA LYS A 52 20.24 1.27 -1.13
C LYS A 52 20.62 0.92 0.31
N ASN A 53 21.91 0.69 0.57
CA ASN A 53 22.41 0.31 1.89
C ASN A 53 22.25 1.45 2.92
N ALA A 54 22.51 2.69 2.54
CA ALA A 54 22.25 3.85 3.41
C ALA A 54 20.76 3.98 3.75
N GLY A 55 19.88 3.76 2.78
CA GLY A 55 18.43 3.72 2.99
C GLY A 55 18.01 2.63 3.97
N LEU A 56 18.57 1.43 3.84
CA LEU A 56 18.31 0.30 4.73
C LEU A 56 18.79 0.58 6.16
N GLN A 57 19.99 1.15 6.33
CA GLN A 57 20.53 1.53 7.64
C GLN A 57 19.62 2.56 8.34
N ARG A 58 19.15 3.57 7.59
CA ARG A 58 18.20 4.57 8.11
C ARG A 58 16.90 3.92 8.57
N LEU A 59 16.32 3.03 7.75
CA LEU A 59 15.08 2.32 8.08
C LEU A 59 15.24 1.43 9.32
N THR A 60 16.36 0.73 9.42
CA THR A 60 16.74 -0.08 10.60
C THR A 60 16.78 0.78 11.87
N GLY A 61 17.36 1.98 11.79
CA GLY A 61 17.37 2.94 12.89
C GLY A 61 15.97 3.41 13.30
N ILE A 62 15.08 3.67 12.34
CA ILE A 62 13.68 4.04 12.61
C ILE A 62 12.97 2.93 13.38
N TYR A 63 13.12 1.67 12.98
CA TYR A 63 12.49 0.56 13.68
C TYR A 63 13.07 0.33 15.09
N LYS A 64 14.38 0.45 15.27
CA LYS A 64 15.00 0.43 16.61
C LYS A 64 14.38 1.51 17.52
N ASN A 65 14.14 2.71 16.99
CA ASN A 65 13.50 3.80 17.73
C ASN A 65 12.02 3.53 18.03
N ILE A 66 11.26 2.97 17.09
CA ILE A 66 9.85 2.59 17.31
C ILE A 66 9.76 1.59 18.47
N LEU A 67 10.59 0.53 18.45
CA LEU A 67 10.63 -0.47 19.51
C LEU A 67 11.00 0.15 20.86
N LYS A 68 12.04 0.98 20.89
CA LYS A 68 12.48 1.68 22.10
C LYS A 68 11.39 2.56 22.70
N ASN A 69 10.70 3.34 21.86
CA ASN A 69 9.63 4.23 22.30
C ASN A 69 8.40 3.46 22.82
N ALA A 70 8.19 2.24 22.34
CA ALA A 70 7.17 1.32 22.82
C ALA A 70 7.57 0.56 24.10
N GLY A 71 8.74 0.86 24.71
CA GLY A 71 9.23 0.17 25.90
C GLY A 71 9.76 -1.24 25.66
N VAL A 72 10.02 -1.62 24.40
CA VAL A 72 10.54 -2.94 24.06
C VAL A 72 12.04 -3.03 24.39
N THR A 73 12.41 -4.04 25.16
CA THR A 73 13.82 -4.42 25.33
C THR A 73 14.29 -5.21 24.11
N LEU A 74 15.31 -4.69 23.41
CA LEU A 74 15.98 -5.38 22.32
C LEU A 74 17.08 -6.27 22.88
N ILE A 75 17.03 -7.56 22.56
CA ILE A 75 18.07 -8.54 22.87
C ILE A 75 18.64 -9.00 21.53
N GLU A 76 19.91 -8.72 21.31
CA GLU A 76 20.63 -9.13 20.09
C GLU A 76 21.25 -10.51 20.33
N GLY A 77 20.94 -11.46 19.45
CA GLY A 77 21.38 -12.86 19.55
C GLY A 77 20.36 -13.81 18.90
N ARG A 78 20.66 -15.11 18.89
CA ARG A 78 19.70 -16.13 18.38
C ARG A 78 18.92 -16.73 19.53
N GLY A 79 17.61 -16.49 19.57
CA GLY A 79 16.71 -17.13 20.54
C GLY A 79 16.51 -18.61 20.25
N LYS A 80 16.68 -19.44 21.28
CA LYS A 80 16.32 -20.87 21.29
C LYS A 80 15.35 -21.11 22.44
N ILE A 81 14.18 -21.68 22.14
CA ILE A 81 13.19 -22.02 23.16
C ILE A 81 13.67 -23.29 23.87
N VAL A 82 13.81 -23.23 25.19
CA VAL A 82 14.31 -24.35 26.00
C VAL A 82 13.22 -25.02 26.82
N ASP A 83 12.14 -24.28 27.14
CA ASP A 83 10.93 -24.77 27.77
C ASP A 83 9.72 -23.86 27.38
N PRO A 84 8.47 -24.17 27.76
CA PRO A 84 7.28 -23.39 27.36
C PRO A 84 7.31 -21.89 27.71
N HIS A 85 8.18 -21.46 28.62
CA HIS A 85 8.25 -20.10 29.12
C HIS A 85 9.66 -19.49 29.10
N THR A 86 10.68 -20.20 28.62
CA THR A 86 12.07 -19.75 28.64
C THR A 86 12.73 -19.77 27.26
N VAL A 87 13.41 -18.67 26.95
CA VAL A 87 14.25 -18.51 25.75
C VAL A 87 15.69 -18.30 26.17
N ASP A 88 16.58 -19.12 25.63
CA ASP A 88 18.03 -18.94 25.69
C ASP A 88 18.49 -18.02 24.55
N VAL A 89 19.27 -17.00 24.87
CA VAL A 89 19.99 -16.17 23.90
C VAL A 89 21.46 -16.14 24.30
N ASP A 90 22.29 -16.82 23.50
CA ASP A 90 23.74 -16.89 23.68
C ASP A 90 24.18 -17.30 25.10
N GLY A 91 23.47 -18.26 25.71
CA GLY A 91 23.74 -18.81 27.04
C GLY A 91 23.00 -18.09 28.18
N LYS A 92 22.29 -17.00 27.90
CA LYS A 92 21.49 -16.27 28.87
C LYS A 92 20.00 -16.60 28.76
N LEU A 93 19.41 -17.03 29.86
CA LEU A 93 18.00 -17.40 29.94
C LEU A 93 17.08 -16.21 30.22
N TYR A 94 15.96 -16.16 29.50
CA TYR A 94 14.92 -15.15 29.63
C TYR A 94 13.55 -15.83 29.77
N SER A 95 12.83 -15.53 30.84
CA SER A 95 11.48 -16.06 31.08
C SER A 95 10.39 -15.11 30.53
N ALA A 96 9.31 -15.66 29.96
CA ALA A 96 8.16 -14.92 29.45
C ALA A 96 6.84 -15.68 29.65
N ARG A 97 5.76 -14.96 29.94
CA ARG A 97 4.40 -15.54 30.02
C ARG A 97 3.90 -16.05 28.66
N HIS A 98 4.24 -15.32 27.59
CA HIS A 98 3.90 -15.66 26.21
C HIS A 98 5.14 -15.54 25.33
N ILE A 99 5.31 -16.50 24.42
CA ILE A 99 6.39 -16.50 23.41
C ILE A 99 5.75 -16.40 22.03
N LEU A 100 6.17 -15.41 21.24
CA LEU A 100 5.76 -15.24 19.84
C LEU A 100 6.91 -15.57 18.89
N ILE A 101 6.71 -16.57 18.04
CA ILE A 101 7.64 -16.96 16.99
C ILE A 101 7.28 -16.23 15.69
N SER A 102 8.18 -15.39 15.21
CA SER A 102 8.01 -14.56 14.00
C SER A 102 9.30 -14.50 13.17
N VAL A 103 9.95 -15.66 13.02
CA VAL A 103 11.30 -15.83 12.41
C VAL A 103 11.32 -15.83 10.88
N GLY A 104 10.16 -15.71 10.24
CA GLY A 104 10.01 -15.65 8.79
C GLY A 104 10.35 -16.96 8.07
N GLY A 105 10.55 -16.86 6.75
CA GLY A 105 11.04 -17.94 5.89
C GLY A 105 12.49 -17.71 5.43
N CYS A 106 13.15 -18.75 4.94
CA CYS A 106 14.51 -18.73 4.40
C CYS A 106 14.55 -19.35 2.99
N PRO A 107 15.39 -18.85 2.06
CA PRO A 107 15.58 -19.47 0.75
C PRO A 107 16.02 -20.94 0.86
N PHE A 108 15.65 -21.75 -0.13
CA PHE A 108 16.09 -23.15 -0.24
C PHE A 108 16.74 -23.41 -1.59
N ILE A 109 18.01 -23.83 -1.57
CA ILE A 109 18.82 -24.15 -2.76
C ILE A 109 19.39 -25.58 -2.63
N PRO A 110 19.15 -26.47 -3.60
CA PRO A 110 19.94 -27.70 -3.74
C PRO A 110 21.24 -27.42 -4.53
N GLY A 111 22.42 -27.83 -4.02
CA GLY A 111 23.70 -27.72 -4.73
C GLY A 111 24.31 -26.30 -4.72
N ILE A 112 24.74 -25.85 -3.55
CA ILE A 112 24.99 -24.43 -3.21
C ILE A 112 26.33 -23.82 -3.62
N GLU A 113 27.33 -24.60 -4.04
CA GLU A 113 28.72 -24.11 -4.09
C GLU A 113 28.94 -22.89 -5.01
N TYR A 114 28.13 -22.75 -6.06
CA TYR A 114 28.20 -21.64 -7.02
C TYR A 114 26.88 -20.87 -7.19
N ALA A 115 25.84 -21.25 -6.46
CA ALA A 115 24.52 -20.62 -6.53
C ALA A 115 24.41 -19.46 -5.55
N ILE A 116 23.67 -18.42 -5.94
CA ILE A 116 23.23 -17.35 -5.03
C ILE A 116 21.72 -17.45 -4.80
N ASP A 117 21.24 -17.03 -3.64
CA ASP A 117 19.81 -16.85 -3.38
C ASP A 117 19.38 -15.39 -3.55
N SER A 118 18.10 -15.12 -3.35
CA SER A 118 17.55 -13.76 -3.38
C SER A 118 18.14 -12.81 -2.35
N ASP A 119 18.73 -13.31 -1.27
CA ASP A 119 19.29 -12.48 -0.20
C ASP A 119 20.70 -12.02 -0.64
N ALA A 120 21.53 -12.96 -1.11
CA ALA A 120 22.85 -12.66 -1.67
C ALA A 120 22.78 -11.76 -2.92
N THR A 121 21.75 -11.92 -3.77
CA THR A 121 21.56 -11.07 -4.96
C THR A 121 21.40 -9.59 -4.62
N LEU A 122 20.84 -9.26 -3.45
CA LEU A 122 20.65 -7.87 -3.03
C LEU A 122 21.96 -7.16 -2.67
N ASP A 123 23.06 -7.88 -2.50
CA ASP A 123 24.36 -7.35 -2.04
C ASP A 123 25.51 -7.68 -3.00
N LEU A 124 25.20 -7.97 -4.27
CA LEU A 124 26.23 -8.25 -5.29
C LEU A 124 27.21 -7.07 -5.43
N PRO A 125 28.53 -7.34 -5.46
CA PRO A 125 29.54 -6.29 -5.59
C PRO A 125 29.52 -5.62 -6.98
N SER A 126 29.04 -6.32 -8.00
CA SER A 126 28.93 -5.83 -9.36
C SER A 126 27.65 -6.32 -10.02
N LYS A 127 27.07 -5.50 -10.90
CA LYS A 127 25.94 -5.90 -11.75
C LYS A 127 26.33 -7.12 -12.60
N PRO A 128 25.51 -8.19 -12.62
CA PRO A 128 25.71 -9.31 -13.55
C PRO A 128 25.72 -8.84 -15.00
N LYS A 129 26.63 -9.37 -15.82
CA LYS A 129 26.58 -9.17 -17.29
C LYS A 129 25.57 -10.10 -17.93
N LYS A 130 25.67 -11.39 -17.58
CA LYS A 130 24.76 -12.47 -17.94
C LYS A 130 24.39 -13.25 -16.68
N ILE A 131 23.11 -13.54 -16.47
CA ILE A 131 22.60 -14.22 -15.26
C ILE A 131 21.58 -15.31 -15.59
N ALA A 132 21.72 -16.47 -14.94
CA ALA A 132 20.71 -17.50 -14.92
C ALA A 132 19.85 -17.36 -13.66
N ILE A 133 18.53 -17.38 -13.80
CA ILE A 133 17.58 -17.35 -12.69
C ILE A 133 16.75 -18.63 -12.73
N VAL A 134 16.90 -19.47 -11.71
CA VAL A 134 16.15 -20.72 -11.56
C VAL A 134 14.93 -20.48 -10.67
N GLY A 135 13.73 -20.59 -11.24
CA GLY A 135 12.50 -20.51 -10.46
C GLY A 135 11.32 -19.88 -11.21
N VAL A 136 10.10 -20.20 -10.76
CA VAL A 136 8.84 -19.75 -11.38
C VAL A 136 8.07 -18.71 -10.56
N ALA A 137 8.46 -18.48 -9.31
CA ALA A 137 7.70 -17.66 -8.38
C ALA A 137 7.95 -16.16 -8.63
N TYR A 138 7.17 -15.31 -7.95
CA TYR A 138 7.26 -13.85 -8.08
C TYR A 138 8.69 -13.32 -7.93
N ILE A 139 9.48 -13.86 -7.00
CA ILE A 139 10.90 -13.45 -6.80
C ILE A 139 11.71 -13.62 -8.09
N ALA A 140 11.57 -14.76 -8.77
CA ALA A 140 12.31 -15.04 -10.00
C ALA A 140 11.95 -14.02 -11.10
N VAL A 141 10.65 -13.77 -11.27
CA VAL A 141 10.10 -12.87 -12.28
C VAL A 141 10.49 -11.41 -11.99
N GLU A 142 10.48 -10.99 -10.72
CA GLU A 142 10.92 -9.66 -10.29
C GLU A 142 12.41 -9.43 -10.58
N PHE A 143 13.28 -10.37 -10.20
CA PHE A 143 14.72 -10.23 -10.46
C PHE A 143 15.07 -10.33 -11.94
N ALA A 144 14.33 -11.14 -12.71
CA ALA A 144 14.47 -11.16 -14.16
C ALA A 144 14.17 -9.78 -14.76
N GLY A 145 13.08 -9.14 -14.34
CA GLY A 145 12.74 -7.77 -14.74
C GLY A 145 13.74 -6.71 -14.25
N ILE A 146 14.30 -6.86 -13.04
CA ILE A 146 15.34 -5.96 -12.52
C ILE A 146 16.59 -6.02 -13.40
N PHE A 147 17.15 -7.21 -13.59
CA PHE A 147 18.42 -7.34 -14.31
C PHE A 147 18.29 -7.05 -15.79
N ASN A 148 17.16 -7.42 -16.41
CA ASN A 148 16.88 -7.06 -17.80
C ASN A 148 16.75 -5.53 -17.97
N GLY A 149 15.99 -4.86 -17.10
CA GLY A 149 15.89 -3.39 -17.13
C GLY A 149 17.23 -2.70 -16.87
N LEU A 150 18.12 -3.32 -16.09
CA LEU A 150 19.49 -2.85 -15.90
C LEU A 150 20.45 -3.32 -17.02
N LYS A 151 19.94 -3.80 -18.15
CA LYS A 151 20.68 -4.21 -19.36
C LYS A 151 21.64 -5.39 -19.15
N SER A 152 21.23 -6.36 -18.33
CA SER A 152 21.91 -7.66 -18.22
C SER A 152 21.25 -8.66 -19.18
N GLU A 153 22.01 -9.62 -19.70
CA GLU A 153 21.44 -10.78 -20.40
C GLU A 153 20.84 -11.75 -19.36
N VAL A 154 19.54 -12.05 -19.47
CA VAL A 154 18.80 -12.80 -18.45
C VAL A 154 18.20 -14.06 -19.05
N HIS A 155 18.56 -15.20 -18.46
CA HIS A 155 17.94 -16.49 -18.76
C HIS A 155 17.15 -16.98 -17.54
N VAL A 156 15.89 -17.35 -17.73
CA VAL A 156 15.00 -17.86 -16.68
C VAL A 156 14.71 -19.33 -16.92
N PHE A 157 15.14 -20.19 -16.01
CA PHE A 157 14.97 -21.64 -16.08
C PHE A 157 13.82 -22.10 -15.19
N ILE A 158 12.85 -22.77 -15.80
CA ILE A 158 11.64 -23.23 -15.11
C ILE A 158 11.32 -24.67 -15.46
N ARG A 159 11.01 -25.48 -14.44
CA ARG A 159 10.60 -26.88 -14.64
C ARG A 159 9.18 -27.04 -15.17
N GLN A 160 8.37 -25.98 -15.16
CA GLN A 160 6.99 -25.98 -15.63
C GLN A 160 6.87 -25.21 -16.96
N LYS A 161 5.68 -25.25 -17.57
CA LYS A 161 5.38 -24.51 -18.81
C LYS A 161 5.26 -23.00 -18.62
N LYS A 162 4.72 -22.56 -17.48
CA LYS A 162 4.38 -21.15 -17.21
C LYS A 162 4.91 -20.70 -15.85
N VAL A 163 5.29 -19.44 -15.74
CA VAL A 163 5.64 -18.77 -14.46
C VAL A 163 4.42 -18.53 -13.59
N LEU A 164 4.62 -18.04 -12.36
CA LEU A 164 3.60 -17.52 -11.44
C LEU A 164 2.45 -18.50 -11.16
N ARG A 165 2.78 -19.75 -10.84
CA ARG A 165 1.78 -20.76 -10.45
C ARG A 165 0.85 -20.24 -9.35
N GLY A 166 -0.46 -20.38 -9.56
CA GLY A 166 -1.50 -19.93 -8.62
C GLY A 166 -2.05 -18.54 -8.89
N PHE A 167 -1.52 -17.83 -9.88
CA PHE A 167 -2.13 -16.63 -10.47
C PHE A 167 -3.15 -17.05 -11.55
N ASP A 168 -4.02 -16.12 -11.94
CA ASP A 168 -4.96 -16.29 -13.06
C ASP A 168 -4.25 -16.71 -14.35
N GLU A 169 -4.78 -17.71 -15.07
CA GLU A 169 -4.06 -18.31 -16.21
C GLU A 169 -3.77 -17.31 -17.34
N GLU A 170 -4.70 -16.40 -17.65
CA GLU A 170 -4.50 -15.41 -18.71
C GLU A 170 -3.41 -14.40 -18.33
N ILE A 171 -3.34 -14.00 -17.06
CA ILE A 171 -2.27 -13.13 -16.55
C ILE A 171 -0.91 -13.82 -16.68
N ARG A 172 -0.84 -15.12 -16.41
CA ARG A 172 0.41 -15.89 -16.48
C ARG A 172 0.93 -16.00 -17.91
N ASP A 173 0.02 -16.26 -18.87
CA ASP A 173 0.36 -16.30 -20.29
C ASP A 173 0.89 -14.95 -20.76
N PHE A 174 0.16 -13.89 -20.41
CA PHE A 174 0.51 -12.53 -20.78
C PHE A 174 1.86 -12.09 -20.22
N VAL A 175 2.14 -12.40 -18.95
CA VAL A 175 3.44 -12.07 -18.32
C VAL A 175 4.59 -12.80 -19.00
N GLY A 176 4.42 -14.09 -19.30
CA GLY A 176 5.46 -14.88 -19.97
C GLY A 176 5.79 -14.35 -21.36
N GLU A 177 4.77 -14.08 -22.16
CA GLU A 177 4.91 -13.53 -23.52
C GLU A 177 5.58 -12.14 -23.50
N GLN A 178 5.08 -11.23 -22.66
CA GLN A 178 5.57 -9.85 -22.64
C GLN A 178 7.00 -9.75 -22.10
N MET A 179 7.38 -10.58 -21.13
CA MET A 179 8.76 -10.64 -20.65
C MET A 179 9.71 -11.23 -21.71
N PHE A 180 9.25 -12.23 -22.47
CA PHE A 180 10.00 -12.77 -23.61
C PHE A 180 10.22 -11.70 -24.68
N LEU A 181 9.18 -10.96 -25.07
CA LEU A 181 9.29 -9.85 -26.04
C LEU A 181 10.24 -8.73 -25.57
N ARG A 182 10.43 -8.58 -24.25
CA ARG A 182 11.39 -7.65 -23.63
C ARG A 182 12.82 -8.19 -23.54
N GLY A 183 13.11 -9.34 -24.14
CA GLY A 183 14.46 -9.89 -24.26
C GLY A 183 14.87 -10.85 -23.14
N ILE A 184 13.93 -11.28 -22.28
CA ILE A 184 14.22 -12.32 -21.27
C ILE A 184 14.07 -13.70 -21.91
N GLU A 185 15.12 -14.51 -21.85
CA GLU A 185 15.12 -15.84 -22.45
C GLU A 185 14.53 -16.86 -21.46
N PHE A 186 13.39 -17.46 -21.81
CA PHE A 186 12.74 -18.49 -21.00
C PHE A 186 13.11 -19.90 -21.44
N HIS A 187 13.66 -20.68 -20.52
CA HIS A 187 13.97 -22.11 -20.66
C HIS A 187 12.89 -22.90 -19.92
N THR A 188 11.79 -23.19 -20.62
CA THR A 188 10.62 -23.86 -20.03
C THR A 188 10.74 -25.37 -20.04
N GLU A 189 10.15 -26.02 -19.04
CA GLU A 189 10.27 -27.47 -18.83
C GLU A 189 11.76 -27.94 -18.80
N GLU A 190 12.61 -27.09 -18.22
CA GLU A 190 14.05 -27.28 -18.12
C GLU A 190 14.49 -27.14 -16.66
N SER A 191 15.02 -28.24 -16.11
CA SER A 191 15.40 -28.37 -14.71
C SER A 191 16.92 -28.39 -14.56
N PRO A 192 17.49 -27.60 -13.65
CA PRO A 192 18.93 -27.60 -13.41
C PRO A 192 19.37 -28.92 -12.76
N GLN A 193 20.54 -29.40 -13.14
CA GLN A 193 21.20 -30.61 -12.63
C GLN A 193 22.50 -30.29 -11.91
N ALA A 194 23.30 -29.35 -12.43
CA ALA A 194 24.57 -28.94 -11.83
C ALA A 194 24.97 -27.54 -12.27
N ILE A 195 25.81 -26.88 -11.48
CA ILE A 195 26.50 -25.65 -11.86
C ILE A 195 27.97 -25.99 -12.02
N LEU A 196 28.54 -25.65 -13.17
CA LEU A 196 29.94 -25.88 -13.49
C LEU A 196 30.66 -24.54 -13.52
N LYS A 197 31.86 -24.47 -12.95
CA LYS A 197 32.70 -23.27 -12.98
C LYS A 197 33.85 -23.46 -13.96
N SER A 198 33.94 -22.56 -14.94
CA SER A 198 35.00 -22.52 -15.94
C SER A 198 36.29 -21.89 -15.37
N THR A 199 37.40 -22.09 -16.08
CA THR A 199 38.72 -21.57 -15.68
C THR A 199 38.80 -20.04 -15.70
N ASP A 200 38.01 -19.39 -16.55
CA ASP A 200 37.86 -17.92 -16.63
C ASP A 200 36.93 -17.34 -15.55
N GLY A 201 36.36 -18.19 -14.70
CA GLY A 201 35.44 -17.80 -13.63
C GLY A 201 33.97 -17.72 -14.05
N SER A 202 33.64 -17.92 -15.33
CA SER A 202 32.24 -18.03 -15.78
C SER A 202 31.58 -19.31 -15.25
N LEU A 203 30.25 -19.28 -15.16
CA LEU A 203 29.41 -20.37 -14.71
C LEU A 203 28.60 -20.92 -15.88
N SER A 204 28.43 -22.24 -15.89
CA SER A 204 27.55 -22.94 -16.81
C SER A 204 26.48 -23.69 -16.03
N LEU A 205 25.24 -23.61 -16.50
CA LEU A 205 24.12 -24.33 -15.92
C LEU A 205 23.85 -25.59 -16.74
N LYS A 206 24.16 -26.76 -16.17
CA LYS A 206 23.79 -28.05 -16.75
C LYS A 206 22.35 -28.34 -16.38
N THR A 207 21.54 -28.72 -17.36
CA THR A 207 20.12 -29.01 -17.23
C THR A 207 19.80 -30.41 -17.78
N ASN A 208 18.52 -30.80 -17.72
CA ASN A 208 18.04 -32.01 -18.37
C ASN A 208 17.98 -31.93 -19.91
N ARG A 209 18.20 -30.76 -20.52
CA ARG A 209 18.15 -30.56 -21.98
C ARG A 209 19.53 -30.25 -22.59
N GLY A 210 20.47 -29.77 -21.79
CA GLY A 210 21.80 -29.41 -22.27
C GLY A 210 22.60 -28.67 -21.23
N THR A 211 23.60 -27.92 -21.68
CA THR A 211 24.36 -27.00 -20.84
C THR A 211 24.30 -25.62 -21.47
N VAL A 212 23.95 -24.62 -20.68
CA VAL A 212 23.98 -23.21 -21.09
C VAL A 212 25.14 -22.53 -20.37
N GLU A 213 25.97 -21.80 -21.10
CA GLU A 213 27.27 -21.31 -20.62
C GLU A 213 27.35 -19.79 -20.52
N GLY A 214 28.41 -19.29 -19.88
CA GLY A 214 28.78 -17.87 -19.87
C GLY A 214 28.08 -17.03 -18.81
N PHE A 215 27.45 -17.64 -17.81
CA PHE A 215 26.81 -16.90 -16.73
C PHE A 215 27.84 -16.30 -15.78
N SER A 216 27.65 -15.04 -15.39
CA SER A 216 28.40 -14.46 -14.27
C SER A 216 27.86 -14.92 -12.92
N HIS A 217 26.56 -15.22 -12.85
CA HIS A 217 25.86 -15.62 -11.63
C HIS A 217 24.73 -16.60 -11.97
N VAL A 218 24.45 -17.52 -11.04
CA VAL A 218 23.28 -18.42 -11.09
C VAL A 218 22.47 -18.20 -9.83
N MET A 219 21.31 -17.56 -9.96
CA MET A 219 20.40 -17.27 -8.87
C MET A 219 19.32 -18.32 -8.73
N PHE A 220 19.13 -18.87 -7.54
CA PHE A 220 18.02 -19.77 -7.23
C PHE A 220 16.91 -19.03 -6.47
N ALA A 221 15.74 -18.96 -7.10
CA ALA A 221 14.50 -18.40 -6.58
C ALA A 221 13.40 -19.48 -6.52
N THR A 222 13.75 -20.66 -6.01
CA THR A 222 12.91 -21.87 -6.00
C THR A 222 11.91 -21.95 -4.84
N GLY A 223 11.78 -20.88 -4.07
CA GLY A 223 10.86 -20.78 -2.94
C GLY A 223 11.57 -20.56 -1.60
N ARG A 224 10.77 -20.31 -0.57
CA ARG A 224 11.22 -20.10 0.81
C ARG A 224 10.59 -21.17 1.70
N LYS A 225 11.34 -21.66 2.69
CA LYS A 225 10.86 -22.59 3.72
C LYS A 225 10.75 -21.87 5.07
N PRO A 226 9.79 -22.24 5.93
CA PRO A 226 9.75 -21.78 7.31
C PRO A 226 11.11 -21.89 8.01
N ASN A 227 11.54 -20.82 8.68
CA ASN A 227 12.86 -20.76 9.31
C ASN A 227 12.85 -21.37 10.73
N THR A 228 12.49 -22.64 10.84
CA THR A 228 12.26 -23.33 12.13
C THR A 228 13.46 -24.12 12.66
N LYS A 229 14.51 -24.27 11.86
CA LYS A 229 15.71 -25.04 12.22
C LYS A 229 16.38 -24.48 13.48
N ASN A 230 16.73 -25.38 14.41
CA ASN A 230 17.48 -25.07 15.63
C ASN A 230 16.83 -24.00 16.53
N LEU A 231 15.49 -23.94 16.58
CA LEU A 231 14.75 -23.05 17.49
C LEU A 231 14.31 -23.73 18.80
N GLY A 232 14.53 -25.04 18.93
CA GLY A 232 14.14 -25.83 20.11
C GLY A 232 12.66 -26.26 20.14
N LEU A 233 11.93 -26.07 19.03
CA LEU A 233 10.49 -26.35 18.92
C LEU A 233 10.11 -27.80 19.20
N GLU A 234 10.90 -28.73 18.65
CA GLU A 234 10.69 -30.18 18.82
C GLU A 234 10.80 -30.61 20.28
N MET A 235 11.80 -30.08 21.01
CA MET A 235 12.03 -30.42 22.43
C MET A 235 10.89 -29.94 23.32
N VAL A 236 10.25 -28.82 22.97
CA VAL A 236 9.17 -28.19 23.76
C VAL A 236 7.79 -28.69 23.34
N GLY A 237 7.70 -29.54 22.30
CA GLY A 237 6.45 -30.16 21.85
C GLY A 237 5.59 -29.29 20.92
N VAL A 238 6.20 -28.31 20.25
CA VAL A 238 5.50 -27.54 19.19
C VAL A 238 5.38 -28.41 17.93
N LYS A 239 4.15 -28.64 17.48
CA LYS A 239 3.87 -29.40 16.25
C LYS A 239 4.28 -28.60 15.01
N MET A 240 4.89 -29.30 14.06
CA MET A 240 5.28 -28.75 12.77
C MET A 240 4.85 -29.69 11.65
N THR A 241 4.50 -29.12 10.50
CA THR A 241 4.20 -29.90 9.30
C THR A 241 5.49 -30.48 8.69
N LYS A 242 5.34 -31.37 7.69
CA LYS A 242 6.47 -31.98 6.97
C LYS A 242 7.43 -30.97 6.32
N ASN A 243 6.96 -29.76 5.99
CA ASN A 243 7.79 -28.74 5.37
C ASN A 243 8.50 -27.82 6.39
N GLY A 244 8.27 -28.05 7.69
CA GLY A 244 8.83 -27.28 8.79
C GLY A 244 7.97 -26.10 9.26
N ALA A 245 6.76 -25.90 8.72
CA ALA A 245 5.84 -24.86 9.18
C ALA A 245 5.30 -25.16 10.58
N ILE A 246 5.18 -24.14 11.43
CA ILE A 246 4.58 -24.29 12.75
C ILE A 246 3.06 -24.40 12.59
N GLU A 247 2.49 -25.48 13.10
CA GLU A 247 1.04 -25.67 13.11
C GLU A 247 0.40 -24.73 14.13
N VAL A 248 -0.62 -23.99 13.69
CA VAL A 248 -1.31 -22.97 14.48
C VAL A 248 -2.82 -22.99 14.27
N ASP A 249 -3.58 -22.76 15.34
CA ASP A 249 -5.04 -22.59 15.30
C ASP A 249 -5.47 -21.27 14.66
N GLU A 250 -6.77 -21.04 14.48
CA GLU A 250 -7.31 -19.83 13.86
C GLU A 250 -6.96 -18.50 14.56
N TYR A 251 -6.48 -18.54 15.81
CA TYR A 251 -6.00 -17.37 16.57
C TYR A 251 -4.48 -17.26 16.61
N SER A 252 -3.76 -18.11 15.86
CA SER A 252 -2.30 -18.17 15.76
C SER A 252 -1.59 -18.83 16.96
N ARG A 253 -2.32 -19.63 17.75
CA ARG A 253 -1.76 -20.42 18.88
C ARG A 253 -1.18 -21.73 18.39
N THR A 254 -0.02 -22.12 18.91
CA THR A 254 0.60 -23.42 18.60
C THR A 254 0.01 -24.56 19.44
N SER A 255 0.53 -25.78 19.30
CA SER A 255 0.19 -26.90 20.19
C SER A 255 0.60 -26.69 21.65
N VAL A 256 1.47 -25.72 21.94
CA VAL A 256 1.87 -25.34 23.30
C VAL A 256 1.17 -24.03 23.68
N PRO A 257 0.30 -23.99 24.71
CA PRO A 257 -0.58 -22.84 24.97
C PRO A 257 0.10 -21.49 25.22
N SER A 258 1.34 -21.49 25.71
CA SER A 258 2.13 -20.28 25.95
C SER A 258 2.85 -19.77 24.70
N ILE A 259 2.92 -20.58 23.63
CA ILE A 259 3.68 -20.31 22.41
C ILE A 259 2.73 -20.04 21.23
N TRP A 260 3.04 -18.97 20.51
CA TRP A 260 2.28 -18.44 19.38
C TRP A 260 3.20 -18.29 18.16
N ALA A 261 2.66 -18.32 16.95
CA ALA A 261 3.44 -18.13 15.74
C ALA A 261 2.67 -17.34 14.68
N VAL A 262 3.34 -16.38 14.02
CA VAL A 262 2.76 -15.53 12.97
C VAL A 262 3.75 -15.30 11.83
N GLY A 263 3.23 -14.92 10.67
CA GLY A 263 3.98 -14.68 9.44
C GLY A 263 4.47 -15.98 8.79
N ASP A 264 5.51 -15.85 7.96
CA ASP A 264 5.96 -16.92 7.05
C ASP A 264 6.38 -18.22 7.75
N VAL A 265 6.62 -18.21 9.07
CA VAL A 265 6.94 -19.43 9.83
C VAL A 265 5.74 -20.39 9.93
N THR A 266 4.52 -19.87 9.74
CA THR A 266 3.27 -20.65 9.72
C THR A 266 2.92 -21.18 8.34
N ASP A 267 3.57 -20.66 7.29
CA ASP A 267 3.34 -20.97 5.88
C ASP A 267 1.86 -20.86 5.44
N ARG A 268 1.11 -19.91 6.03
CA ARG A 268 -0.26 -19.59 5.60
C ARG A 268 -0.25 -18.75 4.31
N LEU A 269 0.01 -17.45 4.45
CA LEU A 269 0.12 -16.53 3.33
C LEU A 269 1.31 -15.59 3.58
N ASN A 270 2.41 -15.86 2.87
CA ASN A 270 3.73 -15.29 3.16
C ASN A 270 3.90 -13.88 2.58
N LEU A 271 3.18 -12.92 3.18
CA LEU A 271 3.19 -11.50 2.82
C LEU A 271 3.36 -10.63 4.07
N THR A 272 4.11 -9.54 3.98
CA THR A 272 4.32 -8.65 5.14
C THR A 272 3.01 -8.07 5.71
N PRO A 273 2.07 -7.52 4.90
CA PRO A 273 0.82 -7.02 5.44
C PRO A 273 -0.01 -8.08 6.16
N VAL A 274 0.10 -9.35 5.73
CA VAL A 274 -0.56 -10.48 6.40
C VAL A 274 0.09 -10.75 7.75
N ALA A 275 1.42 -10.80 7.83
CA ALA A 275 2.12 -10.97 9.11
C ALA A 275 1.82 -9.82 10.10
N LEU A 276 1.65 -8.59 9.59
CA LEU A 276 1.23 -7.43 10.39
C LEU A 276 -0.22 -7.60 10.90
N MET A 277 -1.14 -8.02 10.04
CA MET A 277 -2.53 -8.33 10.41
C MET A 277 -2.58 -9.43 11.49
N GLU A 278 -1.84 -10.52 11.30
CA GLU A 278 -1.77 -11.63 12.26
C GLU A 278 -1.20 -11.18 13.60
N GLY A 279 -0.12 -10.40 13.60
CA GLY A 279 0.45 -9.82 14.81
C GLY A 279 -0.52 -8.88 15.54
N GLY A 280 -1.26 -8.07 14.79
CA GLY A 280 -2.30 -7.19 15.34
C GLY A 280 -3.48 -7.96 15.95
N ALA A 281 -3.96 -8.99 15.26
CA ALA A 281 -5.02 -9.89 15.74
C ALA A 281 -4.60 -10.64 17.01
N LEU A 282 -3.34 -11.10 17.05
CA LEU A 282 -2.77 -11.74 18.24
C LEU A 282 -2.68 -10.78 19.44
N ALA A 283 -2.23 -9.54 19.22
CA ALA A 283 -2.13 -8.54 20.29
C ALA A 283 -3.50 -8.24 20.91
N LYS A 284 -4.54 -8.10 20.10
CA LYS A 284 -5.94 -7.97 20.56
C LYS A 284 -6.39 -9.18 21.38
N THR A 285 -6.10 -10.38 20.87
CA THR A 285 -6.48 -11.65 21.51
C THR A 285 -5.82 -11.81 22.88
N LEU A 286 -4.52 -11.53 23.00
CA LEU A 286 -3.76 -11.75 24.23
C LEU A 286 -3.90 -10.62 25.26
N PHE A 287 -3.98 -9.37 24.80
CA PHE A 287 -3.82 -8.20 25.68
C PHE A 287 -5.00 -7.22 25.60
N GLY A 288 -5.88 -7.36 24.60
CA GLY A 288 -7.07 -6.52 24.44
C GLY A 288 -8.37 -7.15 24.94
N ASN A 289 -8.34 -8.41 25.42
CA ASN A 289 -9.53 -9.21 25.73
C ASN A 289 -10.54 -9.28 24.57
N GLU A 290 -10.04 -9.20 23.33
CA GLU A 290 -10.84 -9.23 22.10
C GLU A 290 -10.30 -10.37 21.21
N PRO A 291 -10.78 -11.62 21.38
CA PRO A 291 -10.36 -12.74 20.54
C PRO A 291 -10.61 -12.42 19.06
N THR A 292 -9.53 -12.27 18.30
CA THR A 292 -9.56 -11.79 16.91
C THR A 292 -8.88 -12.80 16.00
N LYS A 293 -9.61 -13.29 14.99
CA LYS A 293 -9.09 -14.17 13.95
C LYS A 293 -8.52 -13.33 12.79
N PRO A 294 -7.36 -13.67 12.21
CA PRO A 294 -6.90 -13.04 10.98
C PRO A 294 -7.88 -13.31 9.81
N ASP A 295 -8.14 -12.32 8.96
CA ASP A 295 -9.07 -12.44 7.82
C ASP A 295 -8.32 -12.47 6.48
N TYR A 296 -8.17 -13.67 5.92
CA TYR A 296 -7.44 -13.94 4.68
C TYR A 296 -8.26 -13.73 3.40
N ARG A 297 -9.52 -13.30 3.48
CA ARG A 297 -10.33 -13.04 2.28
C ARG A 297 -9.82 -11.81 1.52
N ALA A 298 -9.86 -11.84 0.20
CA ALA A 298 -9.54 -10.69 -0.66
C ALA A 298 -8.24 -9.95 -0.24
N VAL A 299 -7.19 -10.71 0.11
CA VAL A 299 -5.86 -10.13 0.36
C VAL A 299 -5.28 -9.70 -0.99
N ALA A 300 -5.13 -8.39 -1.18
CA ALA A 300 -4.46 -7.86 -2.35
C ALA A 300 -2.98 -8.22 -2.33
N SER A 301 -2.43 -8.51 -3.51
CA SER A 301 -1.01 -8.80 -3.68
C SER A 301 -0.51 -8.22 -4.99
N ALA A 302 0.81 -8.06 -5.09
CA ALA A 302 1.47 -7.51 -6.25
C ALA A 302 2.75 -8.28 -6.56
N VAL A 303 3.08 -8.36 -7.84
CA VAL A 303 4.37 -8.83 -8.34
C VAL A 303 5.00 -7.66 -9.08
N PHE A 304 6.16 -7.19 -8.62
CA PHE A 304 6.83 -6.07 -9.26
C PHE A 304 7.72 -6.53 -10.43
N SER A 305 7.13 -7.39 -11.28
CA SER A 305 7.64 -7.75 -12.61
C SER A 305 7.68 -6.52 -13.51
N ARG A 306 8.12 -6.70 -14.76
CA ARG A 306 8.20 -5.61 -15.73
C ARG A 306 7.40 -5.92 -16.99
N PRO A 307 6.25 -5.25 -17.17
CA PRO A 307 5.42 -4.45 -16.24
C PRO A 307 4.92 -5.20 -14.98
N PRO A 308 4.45 -4.49 -13.92
CA PRO A 308 3.99 -5.11 -12.68
C PRO A 308 2.59 -5.73 -12.80
N ILE A 309 2.28 -6.62 -11.85
CA ILE A 309 0.97 -7.26 -11.67
C ILE A 309 0.38 -6.80 -10.34
N GLY A 310 -0.91 -6.50 -10.34
CA GLY A 310 -1.75 -6.40 -9.14
C GLY A 310 -2.87 -7.42 -9.21
N GLN A 311 -3.20 -8.05 -8.08
CA GLN A 311 -4.37 -8.93 -7.99
C GLN A 311 -5.04 -8.87 -6.62
N VAL A 312 -6.34 -9.14 -6.59
CA VAL A 312 -7.12 -9.33 -5.36
C VAL A 312 -8.26 -10.30 -5.62
N GLY A 313 -8.60 -11.10 -4.61
CA GLY A 313 -9.70 -12.07 -4.70
C GLY A 313 -9.27 -13.38 -5.35
N VAL A 314 -10.21 -14.10 -5.94
CA VAL A 314 -10.00 -15.43 -6.53
C VAL A 314 -9.62 -15.35 -8.01
N THR A 315 -8.90 -16.35 -8.51
CA THR A 315 -8.68 -16.52 -9.96
C THR A 315 -9.94 -17.01 -10.66
N GLU A 316 -10.00 -16.94 -11.99
CA GLU A 316 -11.14 -17.48 -12.73
C GLU A 316 -11.37 -18.97 -12.43
N GLU A 317 -10.31 -19.78 -12.39
CA GLU A 317 -10.40 -21.22 -12.15
C GLU A 317 -10.91 -21.53 -10.74
N GLN A 318 -10.47 -20.73 -9.76
CA GLN A 318 -10.97 -20.81 -8.38
C GLN A 318 -12.44 -20.39 -8.31
N ALA A 319 -12.82 -19.32 -9.00
CA ALA A 319 -14.19 -18.82 -9.01
C ALA A 319 -15.17 -19.83 -9.62
N ILE A 320 -14.80 -20.47 -10.74
CA ILE A 320 -15.59 -21.54 -11.37
C ILE A 320 -15.77 -22.71 -10.41
N LYS A 321 -14.69 -23.10 -9.72
CA LYS A 321 -14.73 -24.21 -8.76
C LYS A 321 -15.59 -23.92 -7.53
N GLU A 322 -15.51 -22.69 -7.00
CA GLU A 322 -16.14 -22.31 -5.73
C GLU A 322 -17.56 -21.77 -5.88
N TYR A 323 -17.86 -21.08 -6.98
CA TYR A 323 -19.13 -20.36 -7.20
C TYR A 323 -19.95 -20.89 -8.38
N GLY A 324 -19.35 -21.72 -9.26
CA GLY A 324 -19.97 -22.24 -10.47
C GLY A 324 -20.04 -21.18 -11.56
N ASP A 325 -21.22 -20.63 -11.80
CA ASP A 325 -21.45 -19.69 -12.89
C ASP A 325 -20.79 -18.33 -12.63
N VAL A 326 -19.95 -17.90 -13.58
CA VAL A 326 -19.21 -16.64 -13.49
C VAL A 326 -19.28 -15.85 -14.80
N ASP A 327 -19.24 -14.54 -14.67
CA ASP A 327 -19.13 -13.58 -15.76
C ASP A 327 -17.74 -12.95 -15.72
N ILE A 328 -17.04 -13.02 -16.84
CA ILE A 328 -15.67 -12.55 -16.99
C ILE A 328 -15.67 -11.30 -17.86
N PHE A 329 -15.10 -10.22 -17.31
CA PHE A 329 -14.93 -8.95 -18.01
C PHE A 329 -13.44 -8.73 -18.19
N THR A 330 -13.01 -8.47 -19.41
CA THR A 330 -11.60 -8.20 -19.72
C THR A 330 -11.47 -6.92 -20.53
N ALA A 331 -10.38 -6.21 -20.32
CA ALA A 331 -9.96 -5.08 -21.15
C ALA A 331 -8.48 -5.26 -21.49
N ASN A 332 -8.15 -5.10 -22.77
CA ASN A 332 -6.77 -5.11 -23.27
C ASN A 332 -6.58 -3.91 -24.20
N PHE A 333 -5.76 -2.94 -23.79
CA PHE A 333 -5.61 -1.68 -24.52
C PHE A 333 -4.22 -1.10 -24.36
N ARG A 334 -3.85 -0.21 -25.28
CA ARG A 334 -2.60 0.53 -25.22
C ARG A 334 -2.81 1.82 -24.41
N PRO A 335 -2.03 2.11 -23.36
CA PRO A 335 -2.17 3.35 -22.61
C PRO A 335 -1.90 4.57 -23.48
N LEU A 336 -2.54 5.70 -23.19
CA LEU A 336 -2.36 6.95 -23.95
C LEU A 336 -0.89 7.38 -24.03
N LYS A 337 -0.11 7.20 -22.96
CA LYS A 337 1.34 7.49 -22.93
C LYS A 337 2.10 6.68 -24.00
N ALA A 338 1.67 5.45 -24.25
CA ALA A 338 2.32 4.57 -25.22
C ALA A 338 2.14 5.08 -26.66
N THR A 339 1.11 5.88 -26.96
CA THR A 339 0.85 6.45 -28.29
C THR A 339 2.03 7.28 -28.83
N LEU A 340 2.67 8.07 -27.97
CA LEU A 340 3.82 8.90 -28.34
C LEU A 340 5.16 8.22 -28.03
N SER A 341 5.29 7.57 -26.87
CA SER A 341 6.55 6.91 -26.48
C SER A 341 6.96 5.73 -27.36
N GLY A 342 6.05 5.19 -28.18
CA GLY A 342 6.33 4.00 -28.99
C GLY A 342 6.36 2.69 -28.19
N LEU A 343 5.93 2.72 -26.92
CA LEU A 343 5.90 1.53 -26.08
C LEU A 343 5.01 0.43 -26.68
N PRO A 344 5.47 -0.83 -26.66
CA PRO A 344 4.67 -1.96 -27.09
C PRO A 344 3.72 -2.48 -26.01
N ASP A 345 3.96 -2.15 -24.73
CA ASP A 345 3.28 -2.82 -23.62
C ASP A 345 1.79 -2.43 -23.58
N PRO A 346 0.88 -3.43 -23.63
CA PRO A 346 -0.52 -3.15 -23.39
C PRO A 346 -0.78 -2.91 -21.89
N ILE A 347 -2.05 -2.77 -21.54
CA ILE A 347 -2.56 -2.95 -20.19
C ILE A 347 -3.62 -4.04 -20.30
N PHE A 348 -3.58 -4.99 -19.38
CA PHE A 348 -4.59 -6.03 -19.28
C PHE A 348 -5.29 -5.95 -17.93
N MET A 349 -6.61 -5.98 -17.96
CA MET A 349 -7.46 -6.00 -16.78
C MET A 349 -8.49 -7.12 -16.90
N LYS A 350 -8.80 -7.73 -15.76
CA LYS A 350 -9.81 -8.78 -15.66
C LYS A 350 -10.61 -8.63 -14.38
N LEU A 351 -11.94 -8.63 -14.49
CA LEU A 351 -12.87 -8.78 -13.38
C LEU A 351 -13.57 -10.11 -13.49
N ILE A 352 -13.67 -10.80 -12.35
CA ILE A 352 -14.38 -12.07 -12.20
C ILE A 352 -15.60 -11.81 -11.34
N VAL A 353 -16.79 -12.08 -11.86
CA VAL A 353 -18.06 -11.74 -11.23
C VAL A 353 -18.90 -12.99 -11.04
N CYS A 354 -19.48 -13.16 -9.85
CA CYS A 354 -20.45 -14.24 -9.61
C CYS A 354 -21.73 -13.98 -10.39
N ALA A 355 -22.13 -14.87 -11.30
CA ALA A 355 -23.33 -14.67 -12.13
C ALA A 355 -24.61 -14.62 -11.28
N LYS A 356 -24.66 -15.35 -10.16
CA LYS A 356 -25.84 -15.43 -9.27
C LYS A 356 -26.03 -14.21 -8.38
N THR A 357 -24.92 -13.65 -7.87
CA THR A 357 -24.97 -12.58 -6.85
C THR A 357 -24.54 -11.22 -7.39
N ASN A 358 -24.03 -11.18 -8.63
CA ASN A 358 -23.39 -10.03 -9.25
C ASN A 358 -22.16 -9.49 -8.48
N LYS A 359 -21.69 -10.16 -7.42
CA LYS A 359 -20.51 -9.74 -6.65
C LYS A 359 -19.23 -9.90 -7.45
N VAL A 360 -18.34 -8.90 -7.36
CA VAL A 360 -16.98 -9.00 -7.88
C VAL A 360 -16.16 -9.90 -6.94
N LEU A 361 -15.74 -11.05 -7.44
CA LEU A 361 -15.00 -12.07 -6.71
C LEU A 361 -13.49 -11.92 -6.83
N GLY A 362 -13.02 -11.38 -7.96
CA GLY A 362 -11.61 -11.22 -8.25
C GLY A 362 -11.36 -10.08 -9.24
N LEU A 363 -10.20 -9.45 -9.09
CA LEU A 363 -9.67 -8.44 -9.99
C LEU A 363 -8.19 -8.72 -10.21
N HIS A 364 -7.80 -8.87 -11.47
CA HIS A 364 -6.43 -9.14 -11.88
C HIS A 364 -6.01 -8.12 -12.92
N MET A 365 -4.82 -7.54 -12.75
CA MET A 365 -4.32 -6.49 -13.64
C MET A 365 -2.84 -6.66 -13.89
N TRP A 366 -2.44 -6.49 -15.15
CA TRP A 366 -1.06 -6.31 -15.57
C TRP A 366 -0.91 -4.98 -16.29
N GLY A 367 0.19 -4.30 -16.02
CA GLY A 367 0.49 -3.00 -16.61
C GLY A 367 1.07 -2.05 -15.58
N GLU A 368 1.50 -0.87 -16.05
CA GLU A 368 2.01 0.17 -15.16
C GLU A 368 0.94 0.56 -14.11
N ASP A 369 1.39 0.90 -12.91
CA ASP A 369 0.54 1.29 -11.76
C ASP A 369 -0.46 0.23 -11.27
N SER A 370 -0.44 -1.00 -11.81
CA SER A 370 -1.35 -2.09 -11.40
C SER A 370 -1.36 -2.36 -9.89
N PRO A 371 -0.24 -2.33 -9.13
CA PRO A 371 -0.29 -2.56 -7.69
C PRO A 371 -1.07 -1.48 -6.94
N GLU A 372 -0.95 -0.23 -7.37
CA GLU A 372 -1.59 0.93 -6.72
C GLU A 372 -3.09 0.95 -7.04
N ILE A 373 -3.45 0.71 -8.31
CA ILE A 373 -4.83 0.65 -8.77
C ILE A 373 -5.57 -0.49 -8.06
N VAL A 374 -5.00 -1.70 -8.08
CA VAL A 374 -5.62 -2.86 -7.43
C VAL A 374 -5.78 -2.65 -5.93
N GLN A 375 -4.82 -2.00 -5.25
CA GLN A 375 -4.96 -1.70 -3.83
C GLN A 375 -6.17 -0.80 -3.53
N GLY A 376 -6.48 0.16 -4.41
CA GLY A 376 -7.70 0.97 -4.31
C GLY A 376 -8.98 0.16 -4.43
N PHE A 377 -9.07 -0.71 -5.45
CA PHE A 377 -10.25 -1.55 -5.69
C PHE A 377 -10.35 -2.77 -4.76
N ALA A 378 -9.27 -3.17 -4.10
CA ALA A 378 -9.27 -4.26 -3.14
C ALA A 378 -10.25 -4.03 -1.99
N VAL A 379 -10.47 -2.77 -1.60
CA VAL A 379 -11.48 -2.39 -0.60
C VAL A 379 -12.89 -2.77 -1.07
N ALA A 380 -13.21 -2.52 -2.34
CA ALA A 380 -14.50 -2.87 -2.93
C ALA A 380 -14.71 -4.39 -3.00
N VAL A 381 -13.68 -5.14 -3.40
CA VAL A 381 -13.73 -6.62 -3.43
C VAL A 381 -13.87 -7.18 -2.02
N LYS A 382 -13.13 -6.63 -1.03
CA LYS A 382 -13.24 -7.02 0.39
C LYS A 382 -14.61 -6.71 0.98
N ALA A 383 -15.24 -5.60 0.57
CA ALA A 383 -16.60 -5.23 0.96
C ALA A 383 -17.67 -6.09 0.25
N GLY A 384 -17.31 -6.80 -0.81
CA GLY A 384 -18.22 -7.66 -1.57
C GLY A 384 -19.21 -6.87 -2.43
N LEU A 385 -18.76 -5.75 -3.00
CA LEU A 385 -19.57 -4.93 -3.90
C LEU A 385 -19.95 -5.68 -5.18
N ALA A 386 -21.10 -5.30 -5.73
CA ALA A 386 -21.61 -5.84 -6.98
C ALA A 386 -20.93 -5.17 -8.18
N LYS A 387 -20.94 -5.85 -9.32
CA LYS A 387 -20.47 -5.29 -10.60
C LYS A 387 -21.28 -4.05 -10.99
N ALA A 388 -22.57 -4.02 -10.63
CA ALA A 388 -23.40 -2.84 -10.77
C ALA A 388 -22.87 -1.60 -10.02
N ASP A 389 -22.23 -1.77 -8.85
CA ASP A 389 -21.63 -0.65 -8.12
C ASP A 389 -20.41 -0.08 -8.85
N PHE A 390 -19.62 -0.95 -9.51
CA PHE A 390 -18.53 -0.53 -10.38
C PHE A 390 -19.08 0.25 -11.58
N ASP A 391 -20.13 -0.25 -12.25
CA ASP A 391 -20.73 0.41 -13.43
C ASP A 391 -21.45 1.73 -13.13
N ALA A 392 -21.93 1.90 -11.89
CA ALA A 392 -22.54 3.14 -11.42
C ALA A 392 -21.50 4.21 -11.04
N THR A 393 -20.23 3.83 -10.86
CA THR A 393 -19.15 4.75 -10.49
C THR A 393 -18.70 5.56 -11.72
N VAL A 394 -18.70 6.89 -11.59
CA VAL A 394 -18.23 7.77 -12.66
C VAL A 394 -16.70 7.71 -12.74
N GLY A 395 -16.18 7.40 -13.94
CA GLY A 395 -14.74 7.35 -14.21
C GLY A 395 -14.05 8.71 -14.13
N ILE A 396 -12.77 8.70 -13.78
CA ILE A 396 -11.88 9.87 -13.86
C ILE A 396 -11.19 9.81 -15.22
N HIS A 397 -11.28 10.85 -16.05
CA HIS A 397 -10.75 10.81 -17.41
C HIS A 397 -9.61 11.83 -17.63
N PRO A 398 -8.49 11.48 -18.31
CA PRO A 398 -8.11 10.14 -18.79
C PRO A 398 -7.22 9.40 -17.77
N ILE A 399 -7.61 8.19 -17.32
CA ILE A 399 -6.73 7.31 -16.52
C ILE A 399 -6.95 5.83 -16.85
N THR A 400 -5.92 5.02 -16.71
CA THR A 400 -6.00 3.55 -16.85
C THR A 400 -7.12 2.91 -16.02
N ALA A 401 -7.27 3.33 -14.75
CA ALA A 401 -8.24 2.73 -13.83
C ALA A 401 -9.71 3.01 -14.19
N GLU A 402 -10.02 3.94 -15.09
CA GLU A 402 -11.40 4.21 -15.50
C GLU A 402 -12.04 3.02 -16.22
N GLU A 403 -11.22 2.17 -16.86
CA GLU A 403 -11.69 0.95 -17.53
C GLU A 403 -12.38 -0.02 -16.56
N LEU A 404 -11.98 -0.06 -15.28
CA LEU A 404 -12.60 -0.92 -14.27
C LEU A 404 -14.06 -0.54 -13.99
N VAL A 405 -14.47 0.69 -14.30
CA VAL A 405 -15.84 1.20 -14.09
C VAL A 405 -16.62 1.39 -15.40
N THR A 406 -16.04 1.02 -16.54
CA THR A 406 -16.68 1.12 -17.87
C THR A 406 -16.82 -0.22 -18.61
N MET A 407 -16.23 -1.31 -18.10
CA MET A 407 -16.42 -2.68 -18.62
C MET A 407 -17.85 -3.21 -18.40
N ARG A 408 -18.83 -2.78 -19.22
CA ARG A 408 -20.26 -3.08 -19.02
C ARG A 408 -20.72 -4.45 -19.51
N THR A 409 -20.03 -5.02 -20.50
CA THR A 409 -20.41 -6.28 -21.14
C THR A 409 -19.40 -7.37 -20.79
N PRO A 410 -19.84 -8.54 -20.30
CA PRO A 410 -18.92 -9.64 -20.06
C PRO A 410 -18.40 -10.16 -21.40
N MET A 411 -17.09 -10.35 -21.49
CA MET A 411 -16.43 -10.94 -22.64
C MET A 411 -16.67 -12.44 -22.73
N GLN A 412 -16.82 -13.08 -21.58
CA GLN A 412 -17.11 -14.50 -21.48
C GLN A 412 -18.10 -14.76 -20.34
N LYS A 413 -19.05 -15.67 -20.58
CA LYS A 413 -19.98 -16.18 -19.57
C LYS A 413 -19.69 -17.65 -19.41
N VAL A 414 -19.16 -18.05 -18.25
CA VAL A 414 -18.94 -19.45 -17.92
C VAL A 414 -20.17 -19.94 -17.17
N ARG A 415 -20.79 -21.00 -17.70
CA ARG A 415 -21.97 -21.62 -17.11
C ARG A 415 -21.70 -23.10 -16.93
N ASN A 416 -21.86 -23.60 -15.71
CA ASN A 416 -21.87 -25.02 -15.47
C ASN A 416 -23.24 -25.53 -15.90
N SER A 417 -23.33 -26.06 -17.11
CA SER A 417 -24.52 -26.81 -17.54
C SER A 417 -24.78 -27.91 -16.50
N SER A 418 -25.94 -27.87 -15.87
CA SER A 418 -26.35 -28.98 -15.01
C SER A 418 -26.38 -30.27 -15.84
N PRO A 419 -26.08 -31.44 -15.28
CA PRO A 419 -26.26 -32.71 -15.98
C PRO A 419 -27.70 -32.94 -16.49
N ALA A 420 -28.67 -32.14 -16.02
CA ALA A 420 -30.08 -32.23 -16.42
C ALA A 420 -30.39 -31.58 -17.78
N GLU A 421 -29.58 -30.64 -18.27
CA GLU A 421 -29.82 -30.01 -19.59
C GLU A 421 -29.15 -30.76 -20.75
N VAL A 422 -28.14 -31.59 -20.46
CA VAL A 422 -27.52 -32.47 -21.46
C VAL A 422 -28.43 -33.67 -21.79
N SER A 423 -29.38 -34.02 -20.93
CA SER A 423 -30.36 -35.08 -21.22
C SER A 423 -31.52 -34.65 -22.11
N GLU A 424 -31.86 -33.36 -22.19
CA GLU A 424 -32.96 -32.90 -23.06
C GLU A 424 -32.48 -32.62 -24.49
N ILE A 425 -31.27 -32.09 -24.68
CA ILE A 425 -30.72 -31.84 -26.04
C ILE A 425 -30.18 -33.14 -26.67
N GLY A 426 -29.64 -34.06 -25.86
CA GLY A 426 -29.18 -35.37 -26.32
C GLY A 426 -30.33 -36.33 -26.69
N GLY A 427 -31.54 -36.13 -26.14
CA GLY A 427 -32.71 -36.97 -26.42
C GLY A 427 -33.38 -36.67 -27.77
N THR A 428 -33.36 -35.41 -28.20
CA THR A 428 -34.02 -34.99 -29.46
C THR A 428 -33.16 -35.32 -30.69
N LEU A 429 -31.84 -35.13 -30.60
CA LEU A 429 -30.90 -35.45 -31.69
C LEU A 429 -30.73 -36.97 -31.91
N LEU A 430 -30.90 -37.80 -30.88
CA LEU A 430 -30.85 -39.25 -31.03
C LEU A 430 -32.11 -39.83 -31.70
N LEU A 431 -33.27 -39.18 -31.55
CA LEU A 431 -34.53 -39.64 -32.15
C LEU A 431 -34.61 -39.28 -33.64
N GLU A 432 -34.12 -38.12 -34.06
CA GLU A 432 -34.02 -37.77 -35.49
C GLU A 432 -33.02 -38.68 -36.22
N TYR A 433 -31.87 -38.99 -35.61
CA TYR A 433 -30.86 -39.87 -36.21
C TYR A 433 -31.32 -41.35 -36.28
N LEU A 434 -32.12 -41.81 -35.31
CA LEU A 434 -32.67 -43.17 -35.29
C LEU A 434 -33.86 -43.37 -36.25
N GLU A 435 -34.64 -42.33 -36.56
CA GLU A 435 -35.66 -42.39 -37.61
C GLU A 435 -35.05 -42.40 -39.02
N GLU A 436 -34.01 -41.61 -39.28
CA GLU A 436 -33.30 -41.64 -40.58
C GLU A 436 -32.60 -42.99 -40.82
N THR A 437 -31.99 -43.57 -39.79
CA THR A 437 -31.29 -44.86 -39.90
C THR A 437 -32.26 -46.05 -40.05
N ARG A 438 -33.51 -45.93 -39.56
CA ARG A 438 -34.54 -46.98 -39.68
C ARG A 438 -35.17 -47.01 -41.08
N LEU A 439 -35.19 -45.88 -41.79
CA LEU A 439 -35.63 -45.78 -43.18
C LEU A 439 -34.56 -46.23 -44.18
N SER A 440 -33.26 -46.16 -43.84
CA SER A 440 -32.17 -46.61 -44.71
C SER A 440 -31.86 -48.12 -44.64
N LEU A 441 -32.27 -48.82 -43.58
CA LEU A 441 -31.94 -50.25 -43.37
C LEU A 441 -32.98 -51.25 -43.89
N GLN A 442 -33.99 -50.80 -44.65
CA GLN A 442 -34.90 -51.70 -45.38
C GLN A 442 -34.52 -51.96 -46.85
N ASN A 443 -33.44 -51.35 -47.35
CA ASN A 443 -32.97 -51.57 -48.71
C ASN A 443 -31.46 -51.78 -48.73
N ASN A 444 -31.03 -53.05 -48.74
CA ASN A 444 -29.94 -53.58 -49.58
C ASN A 444 -29.37 -54.88 -48.98
N ASP A 445 -29.80 -56.00 -49.54
CA ASP A 445 -29.03 -57.24 -49.61
C ASP A 445 -28.02 -57.14 -50.77
N GLY A 446 -26.79 -57.64 -50.59
CA GLY A 446 -25.94 -58.07 -51.72
C GLY A 446 -24.45 -57.73 -51.68
N ASP A 447 -23.66 -58.69 -51.20
CA ASP A 447 -22.41 -59.25 -51.77
C ASP A 447 -21.12 -58.41 -51.96
N GLY A 448 -19.96 -59.05 -51.71
CA GLY A 448 -18.69 -58.72 -52.40
C GLY A 448 -17.44 -58.33 -51.59
N SER A 449 -16.70 -59.34 -51.09
CA SER A 449 -15.22 -59.49 -51.06
C SER A 449 -14.22 -58.37 -50.66
N GLN A 450 -13.40 -58.72 -49.63
CA GLN A 450 -11.95 -58.53 -49.39
C GLN A 450 -11.14 -57.48 -50.21
N GLN A 451 -10.44 -56.56 -49.53
CA GLN A 451 -8.96 -56.55 -49.39
C GLN A 451 -8.43 -55.35 -48.58
N SER A 452 -7.23 -55.57 -48.03
CA SER A 452 -6.36 -54.72 -47.20
C SER A 452 -5.90 -53.41 -47.85
N ILE A 453 -5.71 -52.36 -47.03
CA ILE A 453 -5.00 -51.13 -47.41
C ILE A 453 -3.86 -50.87 -46.43
N ASP A 454 -2.64 -50.96 -46.95
CA ASP A 454 -1.46 -50.18 -46.56
C ASP A 454 -1.45 -48.92 -47.44
N SER A 455 -1.08 -47.76 -46.90
CA SER A 455 -0.78 -46.58 -47.75
C SER A 455 0.02 -45.50 -47.02
N SER A 456 1.28 -45.38 -47.42
CA SER A 456 1.97 -44.10 -47.58
C SER A 456 1.57 -43.47 -48.93
N GLN A 457 1.11 -42.22 -48.95
CA GLN A 457 1.59 -41.15 -49.87
C GLN A 457 0.74 -39.86 -49.80
N GLN A 458 1.46 -38.75 -49.59
CA GLN A 458 1.39 -37.47 -50.31
C GLN A 458 0.03 -36.86 -50.65
N PHE A 459 -0.22 -35.65 -50.10
CA PHE A 459 -0.98 -34.63 -50.82
C PHE A 459 -0.19 -33.33 -50.96
N ARG A 460 -0.03 -32.92 -52.22
CA ARG A 460 0.42 -31.60 -52.66
C ARG A 460 -0.64 -30.54 -52.34
N THR A 461 -0.09 -29.36 -52.11
CA THR A 461 -0.68 -28.01 -52.03
C THR A 461 -1.59 -27.63 -53.21
N ASN A 462 -2.69 -26.92 -52.91
CA ASN A 462 -3.00 -25.63 -53.54
C ASN A 462 -3.93 -24.76 -52.66
N PRO A 463 -3.86 -23.41 -52.76
CA PRO A 463 -4.35 -22.47 -51.76
C PRO A 463 -5.58 -21.66 -52.19
N LEU A 464 -6.45 -21.25 -51.26
CA LEU A 464 -7.54 -20.26 -51.44
C LEU A 464 -8.01 -19.75 -50.05
N PRO A 465 -8.61 -18.55 -49.92
CA PRO A 465 -7.98 -17.24 -49.91
C PRO A 465 -8.12 -16.51 -48.56
N MET A 466 -7.18 -15.59 -48.28
CA MET A 466 -7.24 -14.64 -47.18
C MET A 466 -8.35 -13.61 -47.41
N LEU A 467 -9.37 -13.60 -46.55
CA LEU A 467 -10.34 -12.51 -46.43
C LEU A 467 -9.97 -11.68 -45.19
N HIS A 468 -9.41 -10.50 -45.43
CA HIS A 468 -9.27 -9.45 -44.42
C HIS A 468 -10.62 -8.78 -44.18
N PRO A 469 -11.06 -8.62 -42.91
CA PRO A 469 -11.95 -7.53 -42.56
C PRO A 469 -11.09 -6.32 -42.16
N GLN A 470 -10.97 -5.34 -43.07
CA GLN A 470 -10.64 -3.98 -42.68
C GLN A 470 -11.87 -3.38 -41.99
N GLN A 471 -11.87 -3.29 -40.67
CA GLN A 471 -12.80 -2.41 -39.96
C GLN A 471 -12.10 -1.09 -39.66
N LYS A 472 -12.60 -0.03 -40.31
CA LYS A 472 -12.34 1.37 -39.94
C LYS A 472 -12.98 1.61 -38.58
N ASN A 473 -12.17 1.87 -37.56
CA ASN A 473 -12.65 2.54 -36.35
C ASN A 473 -12.85 4.03 -36.67
N GLU A 474 -14.09 4.41 -36.97
CA GLU A 474 -14.49 5.82 -36.89
C GLU A 474 -14.67 6.19 -35.42
N GLN A 475 -13.68 6.87 -34.85
CA GLN A 475 -13.87 7.66 -33.64
C GLN A 475 -14.83 8.81 -33.97
N GLN A 476 -16.06 8.73 -33.47
CA GLN A 476 -16.98 9.88 -33.52
C GLN A 476 -16.50 10.95 -32.55
N MET A 477 -15.75 11.91 -33.09
CA MET A 477 -15.52 13.21 -32.50
C MET A 477 -16.85 13.97 -32.46
N ILE A 478 -17.37 14.27 -31.27
CA ILE A 478 -18.54 15.14 -31.11
C ILE A 478 -18.09 16.58 -31.41
N SER A 479 -18.43 17.06 -32.60
CA SER A 479 -18.33 18.46 -33.03
C SER A 479 -19.70 19.13 -32.88
N PHE A 480 -19.78 20.23 -32.13
CA PHE A 480 -20.97 21.08 -32.05
C PHE A 480 -20.81 22.32 -32.92
N ALA A 481 -21.68 22.49 -33.92
CA ALA A 481 -21.97 23.76 -34.59
C ALA A 481 -23.38 23.72 -35.23
N PRO A 482 -24.06 24.87 -35.44
CA PRO A 482 -25.41 25.09 -34.91
C PRO A 482 -26.49 25.32 -35.99
N HIS A 483 -27.75 24.92 -35.76
CA HIS A 483 -28.91 25.61 -36.37
C HIS A 483 -30.26 25.43 -35.62
N HIS A 484 -30.85 26.61 -35.40
CA HIS A 484 -32.20 27.09 -35.06
C HIS A 484 -33.48 26.20 -34.94
N HIS A 485 -34.17 26.46 -33.82
CA HIS A 485 -35.59 26.83 -33.57
C HIS A 485 -36.81 25.97 -34.01
N HIS A 486 -37.56 25.46 -33.02
CA HIS A 486 -38.94 25.86 -32.58
C HIS A 486 -39.42 24.87 -31.46
N GLY A 487 -39.52 25.27 -30.18
CA GLY A 487 -40.74 25.75 -29.46
C GLY A 487 -41.64 24.57 -29.03
N PHE A 488 -41.84 24.15 -27.77
CA PHE A 488 -42.34 24.77 -26.51
C PHE A 488 -42.01 23.80 -25.33
N GLY A 489 -41.83 24.12 -24.05
CA GLY A 489 -41.82 25.36 -23.26
C GLY A 489 -41.32 25.05 -21.82
N TYR A 490 -40.46 25.92 -21.28
CA TYR A 490 -39.97 25.91 -19.88
C TYR A 490 -40.54 27.14 -19.15
N PRO A 491 -40.80 27.10 -17.83
CA PRO A 491 -40.96 28.32 -17.04
C PRO A 491 -39.59 28.81 -16.50
N PRO A 492 -39.49 30.11 -16.14
CA PRO A 492 -38.25 30.88 -16.23
C PRO A 492 -37.42 30.85 -14.94
N PHE A 493 -36.10 30.99 -15.09
CA PHE A 493 -35.24 31.53 -14.03
C PHE A 493 -35.56 33.01 -13.84
N PHE A 494 -35.83 33.47 -12.61
CA PHE A 494 -35.36 34.75 -12.07
C PHE A 494 -35.50 34.84 -10.55
N ALA A 495 -34.54 35.56 -9.96
CA ALA A 495 -34.57 36.24 -8.66
C ALA A 495 -34.41 35.38 -7.39
N GLY A 496 -33.29 35.60 -6.71
CA GLY A 496 -32.98 35.02 -5.41
C GLY A 496 -33.91 35.54 -4.33
N ASP A 497 -34.33 34.63 -3.47
CA ASP A 497 -34.94 34.95 -2.18
C ASP A 497 -34.06 34.37 -1.07
N LEU A 498 -33.60 35.24 -0.16
CA LEU A 498 -32.68 34.93 0.93
C LEU A 498 -33.24 33.85 1.89
N ALA A 499 -34.56 33.72 1.94
CA ALA A 499 -35.24 32.71 2.77
C ALA A 499 -34.98 31.27 2.29
N SER A 500 -34.77 31.05 0.99
CA SER A 500 -34.52 29.73 0.41
C SER A 500 -33.10 29.22 0.68
N LEU A 501 -32.12 30.13 0.74
CA LEU A 501 -30.71 29.82 1.00
C LEU A 501 -30.46 29.41 2.46
N GLN A 502 -31.19 30.03 3.40
CA GLN A 502 -31.05 29.76 4.83
C GLN A 502 -31.65 28.39 5.19
N LEU A 503 -32.77 28.01 4.54
CA LEU A 503 -33.39 26.70 4.67
C LEU A 503 -32.48 25.58 4.12
N GLN A 504 -31.79 25.86 2.99
CA GLN A 504 -30.86 24.92 2.37
C GLN A 504 -29.58 24.73 3.19
N GLN A 505 -29.06 25.79 3.83
CA GLN A 505 -27.94 25.68 4.79
C GLN A 505 -28.34 24.89 6.04
N GLN A 506 -29.56 25.08 6.57
CA GLN A 506 -30.04 24.31 7.71
C GLN A 506 -30.20 22.81 7.38
N GLN A 507 -30.69 22.47 6.20
CA GLN A 507 -30.79 21.07 5.76
C GLN A 507 -29.42 20.39 5.59
N ILE A 508 -28.44 21.10 5.04
CA ILE A 508 -27.06 20.61 4.90
C ILE A 508 -26.42 20.40 6.28
N LEU A 509 -26.62 21.33 7.22
CA LEU A 509 -26.07 21.20 8.57
C LEU A 509 -26.74 20.09 9.38
N GLN A 510 -28.05 19.89 9.19
CA GLN A 510 -28.78 18.77 9.78
C GLN A 510 -28.27 17.43 9.24
N TYR A 511 -28.08 17.33 7.92
CA TYR A 511 -27.50 16.16 7.25
C TYR A 511 -26.11 15.81 7.79
N TRP A 512 -25.21 16.79 7.94
CA TRP A 512 -23.86 16.55 8.48
C TRP A 512 -23.85 16.25 9.98
N SER A 513 -24.78 16.82 10.76
CA SER A 513 -24.96 16.49 12.17
C SER A 513 -25.35 15.02 12.36
N ASP A 514 -26.28 14.54 11.53
CA ASP A 514 -26.84 13.20 11.62
C ASP A 514 -25.88 12.14 11.04
N ALA A 515 -25.13 12.48 9.98
CA ALA A 515 -24.07 11.64 9.42
C ALA A 515 -22.86 11.47 10.35
N LEU A 516 -22.59 12.43 11.24
CA LEU A 516 -21.44 12.44 12.15
C LEU A 516 -21.80 12.09 13.61
N ASN A 517 -23.08 11.78 13.88
CA ASN A 517 -23.60 11.36 15.18
C ASN A 517 -23.19 12.27 16.35
N LEU A 518 -23.23 13.58 16.14
CA LEU A 518 -22.69 14.58 17.08
C LEU A 518 -23.61 14.78 18.30
N SER A 519 -23.01 14.88 19.49
CA SER A 519 -23.74 15.23 20.72
C SER A 519 -24.36 16.65 20.65
N PRO A 520 -25.38 16.98 21.46
CA PRO A 520 -25.98 18.32 21.50
C PRO A 520 -24.95 19.45 21.68
N ARG A 521 -23.86 19.18 22.41
CA ARG A 521 -22.76 20.13 22.63
C ARG A 521 -21.82 20.24 21.42
N GLY A 522 -21.66 19.16 20.66
CA GLY A 522 -20.91 19.14 19.39
C GLY A 522 -21.61 19.94 18.29
N ARG A 523 -22.95 19.88 18.23
CA ARG A 523 -23.77 20.71 17.32
C ARG A 523 -23.57 22.21 17.55
N MET A 524 -23.55 22.64 18.81
CA MET A 524 -23.42 24.06 19.19
C MET A 524 -22.03 24.65 18.83
N MET A 525 -20.97 23.83 18.89
CA MET A 525 -19.61 24.22 18.50
C MET A 525 -19.45 24.40 16.98
N MET A 526 -20.13 23.58 16.18
CA MET A 526 -20.06 23.66 14.72
C MET A 526 -20.78 24.91 14.19
N MET A 527 -21.94 25.25 14.78
CA MET A 527 -22.66 26.48 14.45
C MET A 527 -21.85 27.74 14.76
N ASN A 528 -21.15 27.78 15.89
CA ASN A 528 -20.32 28.94 16.26
C ASN A 528 -19.07 29.13 15.37
N ARG A 529 -18.52 28.05 14.78
CA ARG A 529 -17.38 28.16 13.85
C ARG A 529 -17.79 28.70 12.48
N LEU A 530 -18.97 28.30 11.98
CA LEU A 530 -19.47 28.76 10.69
C LEU A 530 -19.97 30.20 10.70
N ALA A 531 -20.43 30.69 11.87
CA ALA A 531 -20.85 32.08 12.02
C ALA A 531 -19.68 33.08 12.17
N GLN A 532 -18.48 32.61 12.55
CA GLN A 532 -17.30 33.48 12.74
C GLN A 532 -16.48 33.70 11.46
N ASP A 533 -16.55 32.81 10.48
CA ASP A 533 -15.87 32.92 9.19
C ASP A 533 -16.84 33.32 8.07
N GLY A 534 -17.19 34.61 8.01
CA GLY A 534 -18.06 35.19 6.97
C GLY A 534 -17.43 35.22 5.57
N ARG A 535 -17.15 34.07 4.94
CA ARG A 535 -16.69 33.98 3.54
C ARG A 535 -17.69 33.24 2.66
N ASN A 536 -18.27 33.99 1.72
CA ASN A 536 -19.05 33.47 0.59
C ASN A 536 -18.22 32.47 -0.22
N LEU A 537 -18.74 31.24 -0.35
CA LEU A 537 -18.23 30.24 -1.28
C LEU A 537 -18.59 30.67 -2.71
N LEU A 538 -17.60 30.68 -3.60
CA LEU A 538 -17.62 30.96 -5.05
C LEU A 538 -17.07 32.35 -5.46
N ARG A 539 -15.82 32.36 -5.94
CA ARG A 539 -15.29 33.38 -6.88
C ARG A 539 -14.37 32.70 -7.93
N PRO A 540 -14.36 33.10 -9.21
CA PRO A 540 -13.62 32.39 -10.27
C PRO A 540 -12.11 32.70 -10.26
N LEU A 541 -11.30 31.70 -10.64
CA LEU A 541 -9.85 31.85 -10.89
C LEU A 541 -9.58 32.60 -12.20
N MET A 542 -8.56 33.47 -12.18
CA MET A 542 -7.92 34.08 -13.35
C MET A 542 -6.43 33.64 -13.42
N PRO A 543 -5.79 33.65 -14.61
CA PRO A 543 -4.67 32.77 -14.94
C PRO A 543 -3.27 33.22 -14.49
N SER A 544 -2.35 32.26 -14.54
CA SER A 544 -1.00 32.17 -13.97
C SER A 544 0.04 33.20 -14.44
N VAL A 545 0.90 33.65 -13.51
CA VAL A 545 2.23 34.27 -13.78
C VAL A 545 3.30 33.61 -12.89
N SER A 546 4.49 33.41 -13.45
CA SER A 546 5.63 32.61 -12.95
C SER A 546 6.22 33.02 -11.57
N PRO A 547 6.91 32.10 -10.85
CA PRO A 547 7.15 32.20 -9.41
C PRO A 547 8.54 32.78 -9.10
N THR A 548 8.68 34.11 -9.03
CA THR A 548 9.85 34.71 -8.35
C THR A 548 9.56 36.11 -7.82
N LYS A 549 9.50 36.23 -6.48
CA LYS A 549 9.44 37.45 -5.65
C LYS A 549 8.25 38.40 -5.88
N LEU A 550 7.09 38.08 -5.28
CA LEU A 550 6.03 39.09 -5.08
C LEU A 550 6.29 40.00 -3.87
N TYR A 551 6.86 39.49 -2.78
CA TYR A 551 7.04 40.26 -1.53
C TYR A 551 8.49 40.22 -1.01
N GLY A 552 8.98 41.35 -0.53
CA GLY A 552 10.28 41.53 0.10
C GLY A 552 10.39 40.73 1.40
N GLY A 553 11.50 40.00 1.56
CA GLY A 553 11.76 39.19 2.76
C GLY A 553 11.03 37.85 2.82
N VAL A 554 10.29 37.49 1.77
CA VAL A 554 9.48 36.28 1.70
C VAL A 554 10.00 35.31 0.63
N ARG A 555 9.99 34.01 0.92
CA ARG A 555 10.32 32.93 -0.04
C ARG A 555 9.44 31.70 0.14
N GLN A 556 9.09 31.04 -0.96
CA GLN A 556 8.40 29.75 -0.92
C GLN A 556 9.40 28.59 -0.79
N ARG A 557 9.04 27.56 -0.03
CA ARG A 557 9.78 26.29 0.01
C ARG A 557 9.15 25.27 -0.95
N HIS A 558 9.94 24.29 -1.37
CA HIS A 558 9.52 23.22 -2.31
C HIS A 558 8.30 22.40 -1.83
N TRP A 559 7.97 22.44 -0.54
CA TRP A 559 6.77 21.80 0.04
C TRP A 559 5.54 22.73 0.13
N GLY A 560 5.54 23.85 -0.58
CA GLY A 560 4.39 24.76 -0.73
C GLY A 560 4.25 25.88 0.31
N LYS A 561 4.87 25.76 1.50
CA LYS A 561 4.82 26.79 2.56
C LYS A 561 5.71 28.01 2.29
N TRP A 562 5.31 29.15 2.84
CA TRP A 562 6.02 30.44 2.72
C TRP A 562 6.83 30.76 3.98
N VAL A 563 7.98 31.39 3.84
CA VAL A 563 8.88 31.73 4.96
C VAL A 563 9.24 33.21 4.89
N ALA A 564 9.21 33.89 6.04
CA ALA A 564 9.65 35.27 6.19
C ALA A 564 10.94 35.36 7.02
N GLU A 565 11.91 36.15 6.54
CA GLU A 565 13.17 36.42 7.25
C GLU A 565 13.63 37.87 7.04
N ILE A 566 14.16 38.52 8.09
CA ILE A 566 14.64 39.91 8.03
C ILE A 566 16.09 40.03 8.50
N ARG A 567 16.86 40.91 7.85
CA ARG A 567 18.25 41.20 8.25
C ARG A 567 18.28 42.30 9.31
N LEU A 568 18.86 41.99 10.46
CA LEU A 568 19.04 42.94 11.54
C LEU A 568 20.11 43.99 11.16
N PRO A 569 19.87 45.30 11.40
CA PRO A 569 20.78 46.37 10.95
C PRO A 569 22.16 46.33 11.60
N ARG A 570 22.23 45.96 12.89
CA ARG A 570 23.46 46.07 13.70
C ARG A 570 24.50 44.97 13.46
N ASN A 571 24.07 43.74 13.15
CA ASN A 571 24.96 42.57 13.06
C ASN A 571 24.81 41.77 11.76
N ARG A 572 24.03 42.28 10.78
CA ARG A 572 23.74 41.63 9.48
C ARG A 572 23.23 40.18 9.57
N THR A 573 22.80 39.74 10.75
CA THR A 573 22.28 38.38 10.97
C THR A 573 20.83 38.29 10.49
N ARG A 574 20.43 37.14 9.95
CA ARG A 574 19.05 36.90 9.49
C ARG A 574 18.21 36.40 10.66
N LEU A 575 17.16 37.14 11.00
CA LEU A 575 16.14 36.73 11.95
C LEU A 575 15.01 36.03 11.21
N TRP A 576 14.69 34.81 11.64
CA TRP A 576 13.58 34.03 11.09
C TRP A 576 12.27 34.42 11.79
N LEU A 577 11.25 34.75 11.01
CA LEU A 577 9.98 35.30 11.51
C LEU A 577 8.84 34.28 11.54
N GLY A 578 8.97 33.17 10.82
CA GLY A 578 7.96 32.11 10.80
C GLY A 578 7.87 31.36 9.48
N THR A 579 7.00 30.35 9.47
CA THR A 579 6.49 29.68 8.26
C THR A 579 4.99 29.90 8.18
N PHE A 580 4.47 30.22 7.01
CA PHE A 580 3.10 30.66 6.78
C PHE A 580 2.46 29.88 5.62
N ASP A 581 1.13 29.83 5.61
CA ASP A 581 0.36 29.13 4.60
C ASP A 581 0.20 29.93 3.31
N THR A 582 0.20 31.27 3.41
CA THR A 582 0.10 32.20 2.28
C THR A 582 1.32 33.11 2.16
N ALA A 583 1.54 33.70 0.99
CA ALA A 583 2.63 34.64 0.76
C ALA A 583 2.38 35.98 1.48
N GLU A 584 1.11 36.37 1.56
CA GLU A 584 0.59 37.58 2.19
C GLU A 584 0.82 37.56 3.70
N ASP A 585 0.52 36.44 4.37
CA ASP A 585 0.75 36.31 5.82
C ASP A 585 2.25 36.40 6.16
N ALA A 586 3.09 35.81 5.32
CA ALA A 586 4.54 35.93 5.45
C ALA A 586 5.02 37.38 5.23
N ALA A 587 4.43 38.09 4.26
CA ALA A 587 4.77 39.48 3.96
C ALA A 587 4.33 40.44 5.08
N MET A 588 3.14 40.24 5.66
CA MET A 588 2.67 40.99 6.83
C MET A 588 3.56 40.77 8.05
N ALA A 589 4.03 39.53 8.28
CA ALA A 589 4.97 39.23 9.34
C ALA A 589 6.32 39.95 9.13
N TYR A 590 6.80 40.00 7.89
CA TYR A 590 7.99 40.75 7.52
C TYR A 590 7.82 42.26 7.77
N ASP A 591 6.70 42.84 7.32
CA ASP A 591 6.43 44.27 7.44
C ASP A 591 6.32 44.73 8.89
N ARG A 592 5.65 43.94 9.73
CA ARG A 592 5.52 44.22 11.17
C ARG A 592 6.90 44.32 11.83
N GLU A 593 7.81 43.41 11.49
CA GLU A 593 9.16 43.42 12.05
C GLU A 593 10.06 44.46 11.39
N ALA A 594 9.88 44.75 10.09
CA ALA A 594 10.58 45.83 9.42
C ALA A 594 10.22 47.20 10.00
N PHE A 595 8.93 47.43 10.28
CA PHE A 595 8.44 48.66 10.92
C PHE A 595 8.93 48.78 12.36
N LYS A 596 8.92 47.70 13.15
CA LYS A 596 9.53 47.71 14.50
C LYS A 596 11.01 48.07 14.49
N LEU A 597 11.76 47.61 13.48
CA LEU A 597 13.20 47.81 13.40
C LEU A 597 13.60 49.17 12.84
N ARG A 598 12.78 49.78 11.98
CA ARG A 598 13.16 50.98 11.19
C ARG A 598 12.15 52.13 11.24
N GLY A 599 11.03 51.97 11.93
CA GLY A 599 9.93 52.93 12.01
C GLY A 599 9.37 53.29 10.64
N GLU A 600 8.99 54.55 10.47
CA GLU A 600 8.43 55.10 9.22
C GLU A 600 9.38 55.00 8.01
N ASN A 601 10.68 54.79 8.25
CA ASN A 601 11.67 54.59 7.19
C ASN A 601 11.76 53.13 6.69
N ALA A 602 10.91 52.23 7.20
CA ALA A 602 10.85 50.86 6.73
C ALA A 602 10.29 50.78 5.29
N ARG A 603 10.97 50.05 4.42
CA ARG A 603 10.39 49.64 3.12
C ARG A 603 9.47 48.45 3.37
N LEU A 604 8.17 48.70 3.37
CA LEU A 604 7.12 47.73 3.62
C LEU A 604 6.51 47.21 2.31
N ASN A 605 5.98 46.00 2.34
CA ASN A 605 5.19 45.41 1.26
C ASN A 605 3.77 46.01 1.21
N PHE A 606 3.19 46.36 2.37
CA PHE A 606 1.87 46.96 2.56
C PHE A 606 1.96 48.28 3.35
N PRO A 607 2.59 49.33 2.81
CA PRO A 607 2.85 50.58 3.54
C PRO A 607 1.57 51.28 4.05
N GLU A 608 0.46 51.14 3.34
CA GLU A 608 -0.86 51.69 3.69
C GLU A 608 -1.44 51.13 5.00
N LEU A 609 -1.02 49.93 5.42
CA LEU A 609 -1.50 49.32 6.67
C LEU A 609 -0.74 49.81 7.91
N PHE A 610 0.38 50.52 7.73
CA PHE A 610 1.26 50.96 8.82
C PHE A 610 1.46 52.49 8.87
N LEU A 611 1.15 53.20 7.78
CA LEU A 611 1.29 54.66 7.70
C LEU A 611 -0.10 55.29 7.62
N ASN A 612 -0.52 55.99 8.69
CA ASN A 612 -1.72 56.82 8.68
C ASN A 612 -1.53 58.00 7.71
N LYS A 613 -2.06 57.87 6.49
CA LYS A 613 -2.42 59.03 5.69
C LYS A 613 -3.86 59.36 6.01
N ASP A 614 -4.05 60.44 6.77
CA ASP A 614 -4.98 61.53 6.46
C ASP A 614 -5.00 62.52 7.63
N GLY A 615 -4.24 63.61 7.46
CA GLY A 615 -4.35 64.79 8.30
C GLY A 615 -5.27 65.81 7.66
N THR A 616 -6.58 65.70 7.85
CA THR A 616 -7.54 66.83 7.77
C THR A 616 -8.69 66.62 8.77
N ALA A 617 -9.13 67.72 9.39
CA ALA A 617 -9.68 67.81 10.74
C ALA A 617 -11.19 67.49 10.93
N SER A 618 -11.52 67.19 12.22
CA SER A 618 -12.74 67.53 12.98
C SER A 618 -14.03 66.73 12.66
N THR A 619 -14.81 66.13 13.59
CA THR A 619 -15.26 66.53 14.94
C THR A 619 -15.67 65.30 15.80
N ALA A 620 -15.38 65.39 17.11
CA ALA A 620 -16.05 64.83 18.31
C ALA A 620 -16.84 63.50 18.28
N HIS A 621 -16.43 62.51 19.10
CA HIS A 621 -17.02 62.20 20.42
C HIS A 621 -16.25 61.07 21.15
N SER A 622 -15.94 61.31 22.43
CA SER A 622 -15.36 60.43 23.45
C SER A 622 -16.28 59.25 23.80
N SER A 623 -15.88 58.10 24.37
CA SER A 623 -15.04 57.92 25.58
C SER A 623 -14.71 56.44 25.88
N SER A 624 -13.44 56.23 26.28
CA SER A 624 -12.89 55.35 27.35
C SER A 624 -13.14 53.83 27.40
N SER A 625 -12.04 53.08 27.27
CA SER A 625 -11.81 51.69 27.69
C SER A 625 -11.64 51.53 29.21
N PRO A 626 -11.65 50.28 29.73
CA PRO A 626 -10.65 49.90 30.73
C PRO A 626 -9.95 48.55 30.45
N SER A 627 -8.70 48.52 30.89
CA SER A 627 -7.66 47.50 30.76
C SER A 627 -7.60 46.50 31.93
N LEU A 628 -6.96 45.37 31.65
CA LEU A 628 -6.63 44.23 32.53
C LEU A 628 -5.77 44.58 33.76
N PRO A 629 -5.81 43.77 34.84
CA PRO A 629 -4.91 43.93 35.99
C PRO A 629 -3.75 42.91 36.01
N ASN A 630 -2.65 43.31 36.65
CA ASN A 630 -1.57 42.46 37.15
C ASN A 630 -1.29 42.84 38.64
N PRO A 631 -0.69 41.96 39.47
CA PRO A 631 -0.81 42.01 40.93
C PRO A 631 0.39 42.65 41.65
N HIS A 632 0.17 43.28 42.82
CA HIS A 632 1.00 43.19 44.04
C HIS A 632 0.43 44.01 45.23
N GLU A 633 0.54 43.42 46.43
CA GLU A 633 0.81 44.03 47.77
C GLU A 633 -0.27 44.64 48.72
N LYS A 634 -0.26 44.07 49.94
CA LYS A 634 -0.19 44.62 51.32
C LYS A 634 -1.25 45.57 51.94
N LEU A 635 -1.79 45.05 53.06
CA LEU A 635 -1.91 45.59 54.43
C LEU A 635 -2.42 47.03 54.75
N ILE A 636 -3.60 47.04 55.40
CA ILE A 636 -3.97 47.60 56.74
C ILE A 636 -3.97 49.12 57.01
N SER A 637 -5.11 49.59 57.55
CA SER A 637 -5.18 50.61 58.61
C SER A 637 -6.44 50.47 59.51
N SER A 638 -6.21 50.23 60.82
CA SER A 638 -6.93 50.70 62.04
C SER A 638 -8.42 50.31 62.26
N ARG A 639 -9.00 50.04 63.46
CA ARG A 639 -8.72 50.34 64.89
C ARG A 639 -9.80 49.59 65.80
N PRO A 640 -9.93 49.75 67.14
CA PRO A 640 -9.35 48.86 68.18
C PRO A 640 -10.31 48.35 69.31
N SER A 641 -9.70 47.83 70.41
CA SER A 641 -10.18 47.57 71.82
C SER A 641 -10.60 46.12 72.13
N LYS A 642 -10.30 45.46 73.27
CA LYS A 642 -9.65 45.76 74.58
C LYS A 642 -9.21 44.41 75.23
N GLN A 643 -8.32 44.47 76.23
CA GLN A 643 -7.69 43.35 76.97
C GLN A 643 -8.63 42.54 77.90
N VAL A 644 -8.26 41.30 78.26
CA VAL A 644 -7.78 40.83 79.60
C VAL A 644 -8.04 39.30 79.81
N GLN A 645 -6.93 38.54 80.05
CA GLN A 645 -6.63 37.37 80.95
C GLN A 645 -7.67 36.21 81.13
N GLN A 646 -7.37 34.93 81.42
CA GLN A 646 -6.24 34.19 82.03
C GLN A 646 -6.44 32.65 81.80
N ALA A 647 -5.41 31.80 82.00
CA ALA A 647 -5.42 30.31 81.94
C ALA A 647 -6.01 29.65 83.24
N PRO A 648 -6.13 28.29 83.47
CA PRO A 648 -5.09 27.23 83.32
C PRO A 648 -5.57 25.74 83.01
N GLU A 649 -4.58 24.81 82.94
CA GLU A 649 -4.45 23.36 83.37
C GLU A 649 -5.66 22.37 83.36
N GLU A 650 -5.60 21.01 83.33
CA GLU A 650 -4.66 19.86 83.32
C GLU A 650 -5.54 18.61 82.99
N GLY A 651 -4.99 17.42 82.62
CA GLY A 651 -5.73 16.15 82.82
C GLY A 651 -5.49 14.97 81.86
N LEU A 652 -5.26 13.80 82.45
CA LEU A 652 -4.75 12.52 81.91
C LEU A 652 -5.80 11.53 81.35
N ASN A 653 -5.38 10.75 80.33
CA ASN A 653 -5.41 9.27 80.21
C ASN A 653 -6.70 8.47 79.81
N VAL A 654 -6.42 7.33 79.13
CA VAL A 654 -7.10 6.00 79.12
C VAL A 654 -7.88 5.53 77.85
N GLN A 655 -7.37 4.40 77.32
CA GLN A 655 -8.00 3.22 76.69
C GLN A 655 -8.21 3.04 75.17
N ALA A 656 -7.92 1.78 74.81
CA ALA A 656 -7.93 1.13 73.51
C ALA A 656 -9.23 0.35 73.25
N SER A 657 -9.58 0.16 71.97
CA SER A 657 -10.20 -1.08 71.48
C SER A 657 -10.12 -1.21 69.95
N ASN A 658 -9.86 -2.44 69.50
CA ASN A 658 -9.78 -2.89 68.11
C ASN A 658 -11.17 -3.01 67.46
N MET A 659 -11.27 -2.74 66.15
CA MET A 659 -11.74 -3.71 65.14
C MET A 659 -11.62 -3.15 63.70
N GLU A 660 -11.15 -4.01 62.80
CA GLU A 660 -10.85 -3.82 61.38
C GLU A 660 -12.08 -3.54 60.50
N LEU A 661 -11.84 -2.86 59.35
CA LEU A 661 -12.42 -3.11 58.02
C LEU A 661 -11.52 -2.44 56.94
N PRO A 662 -11.18 -3.08 55.80
CA PRO A 662 -10.21 -2.54 54.84
C PRO A 662 -10.89 -1.78 53.67
N PRO A 663 -10.23 -0.77 53.06
CA PRO A 663 -10.52 -0.30 51.71
C PRO A 663 -9.35 -0.56 50.72
N PRO A 664 -9.60 -0.49 49.39
CA PRO A 664 -9.17 -1.50 48.44
C PRO A 664 -7.81 -1.25 47.76
N GLU A 665 -7.24 -2.36 47.27
CA GLU A 665 -6.03 -2.44 46.44
C GLU A 665 -6.10 -1.54 45.19
N LYS A 666 -5.06 -0.74 45.00
CA LYS A 666 -4.81 0.00 43.76
C LYS A 666 -3.99 -0.84 42.79
N THR A 667 -4.67 -1.53 41.88
CA THR A 667 -4.06 -2.15 40.70
C THR A 667 -3.74 -1.07 39.66
N LEU A 668 -2.47 -0.67 39.57
CA LEU A 668 -1.97 0.19 38.48
C LEU A 668 -1.65 -0.68 37.25
N SER A 669 -2.61 -0.82 36.34
CA SER A 669 -2.35 -1.33 35.00
C SER A 669 -1.64 -0.27 34.17
N LYS A 670 -0.45 -0.61 33.65
CA LYS A 670 0.24 0.19 32.62
C LYS A 670 -0.16 -0.35 31.25
N PHE A 671 -0.97 0.42 30.53
CA PHE A 671 -1.28 0.23 29.11
C PHE A 671 -0.07 0.64 28.24
N PHE A 672 0.22 -0.11 27.17
CA PHE A 672 1.12 0.30 26.09
C PHE A 672 0.40 0.29 24.73
N ALA A 673 0.78 1.24 23.89
CA ALA A 673 -0.01 1.82 22.81
C ALA A 673 0.13 1.14 21.43
N PHE A 674 -0.94 1.27 20.66
CA PHE A 674 -1.00 1.12 19.20
C PHE A 674 -0.40 2.35 18.49
N VAL A 675 0.12 2.16 17.27
CA VAL A 675 0.48 3.25 16.34
C VAL A 675 -0.46 3.24 15.15
N PHE A 676 -1.43 4.17 15.17
CA PHE A 676 -1.93 4.89 14.00
C PHE A 676 -1.91 6.37 14.38
N PHE A 677 -1.33 7.23 13.54
CA PHE A 677 -1.26 8.67 13.80
C PHE A 677 -2.64 9.30 13.55
N LEU A 678 -3.29 9.78 14.62
CA LEU A 678 -4.09 11.00 14.62
C LEU A 678 -3.90 11.68 15.99
N ASN A 679 -3.35 12.90 15.93
CA ASN A 679 -2.96 13.77 17.03
C ASN A 679 -4.12 14.11 17.98
N PHE A 680 -3.87 14.16 19.29
CA PHE A 680 -4.41 15.21 20.16
C PHE A 680 -3.50 15.49 21.38
N SER A 681 -3.08 16.77 21.47
CA SER A 681 -2.70 17.56 22.66
C SER A 681 -1.69 17.03 23.69
N LYS A 682 -0.58 17.78 23.82
CA LYS A 682 0.33 17.81 24.98
C LYS A 682 -0.34 18.48 26.18
N ASN A 683 -0.14 17.92 27.38
CA ASN A 683 0.26 18.61 28.61
C ASN A 683 0.33 17.60 29.77
N LEU A 684 1.54 17.24 30.25
CA LEU A 684 1.79 17.14 31.69
C LEU A 684 3.29 17.17 32.00
N ILE A 685 3.56 17.85 33.11
CA ILE A 685 4.82 18.29 33.69
C ILE A 685 5.61 17.10 34.27
N ILE A 686 6.94 17.19 34.15
CA ILE A 686 7.92 16.31 34.80
C ILE A 686 8.01 16.72 36.29
N LEU A 687 7.81 15.78 37.20
CA LEU A 687 8.46 15.79 38.52
C LEU A 687 9.13 14.43 38.70
N GLY A 688 10.45 14.46 38.81
CA GLY A 688 11.25 13.30 39.15
C GLY A 688 11.25 13.06 40.65
N ASP A 689 11.59 11.84 41.04
CA ASP A 689 12.26 11.61 42.31
C ASP A 689 13.33 10.54 42.15
N ILE A 690 14.52 10.93 42.62
CA ILE A 690 15.73 10.17 42.82
C ILE A 690 15.62 9.57 44.21
N LEU A 691 15.70 8.24 44.35
CA LEU A 691 16.16 7.63 45.61
C LEU A 691 17.05 6.43 45.33
N THR A 692 18.35 6.74 45.25
CA THR A 692 19.42 5.85 45.71
C THR A 692 19.32 5.69 47.21
N HIS A 693 19.33 4.46 47.73
CA HIS A 693 20.12 4.15 48.92
C HIS A 693 20.37 2.64 49.05
N LYS A 694 21.63 2.26 48.80
CA LYS A 694 22.32 1.28 49.63
C LYS A 694 22.61 1.94 50.97
N ASN A 695 22.57 1.18 52.06
CA ASN A 695 23.70 1.16 53.00
C ASN A 695 23.68 -0.08 53.89
N LYS A 696 24.85 -0.69 54.00
CA LYS A 696 25.27 -1.53 55.12
C LYS A 696 25.98 -0.63 56.12
N LYS A 697 25.70 -0.91 57.39
CA LYS A 697 26.21 -0.35 58.64
C LYS A 697 25.46 0.87 59.16
#